data_AF-A0A183TBG9-F1
#
_entry.id   AF-A0A183TBG9-F1
#
_cell.length_a   1.000
_cell.length_b   1.000
_cell.length_c   1.000
_cell.angle_alpha   90.00
_cell.angle_beta   90.00
_cell.angle_gamma   90.00
#
_symmetry.space_group_name_H-M   'P 1'
#
loop_
_entity.id
_entity.type
_entity.pdbx_description
1 polymer ?
#
loop_
_entity_poly.entity_id
_entity_poly.type
_entity_poly.pdbx_seq_one_letter_code
_entity_poly.pdbx_strand_id
1 'polypeptide(L)'
;MAVSELSAFRIPSGPPPTSVVLPDLAVSGRSQRTARPVIAEETDDSSTTPSTSVGGGGETGSRGMAAYAAYAMKSMSGSTGGSNDTSGLPTLPPSPLPFNVSPQVDGPVHHWREGNLPVNSKCGSCKKTCWSAECLTGMRCEWCGVTVHYTCYRNLPVECDYGALRDIMLPPQAVMIPRTSLLIEHIAGIPKPQPDFFPGLPALMDGFSSSGESLDESGFERRTTRDKSDRDFDDYVRVYDGMDRYRRHQCRYLSLGKNVSVRKVVELSLKAFQLPPDEENDFYLVEINERDGSEHRLDPNTAFKRQLQFETRRPQIILRYMERTENREYINVYTGSLTKYADINTPSIRVAIMPETSAHEVLVLSLYRLGVGHLDAKNFNLVETVVDRGLVERVLQPTDKPWDIIDNVRLESVRALRLTRFYIRSVKDTCGHGISLFVGNLKKGLSQRLYEIILLERLGYQNKWDYIEVIYYDFGSLVIVYTNAEKADEAYRLLKNSTFEDRPILAMILPRIQPERVLEGTQPLLVFVNVKSGGCQGLELITSFRKLLNPHQVFNLEYGGPLSGLHCFRHLKRFKILVCGGDGTVGWALACLDNVGQDAACPTPPMAILPLGTGNDLARVLHWGPGYTGTEDPLTILR
;
A
#
# COMPACT_ATOMS: atom_id res chain seq x y z
N MET A 1 22.25 43.64 -25.34
CA MET A 1 23.20 43.94 -26.43
C MET A 1 24.18 42.78 -26.52
N ALA A 2 24.70 42.47 -27.72
CA ALA A 2 25.81 41.53 -27.92
C ALA A 2 27.14 42.17 -27.40
N VAL A 3 28.31 41.54 -27.28
CA VAL A 3 29.05 40.61 -28.17
C VAL A 3 30.09 39.84 -27.33
N SER A 4 30.38 38.61 -27.76
CA SER A 4 31.65 37.83 -27.78
C SER A 4 32.93 38.46 -27.16
N GLU A 5 33.82 37.73 -26.46
CA GLU A 5 34.91 36.83 -26.96
C GLU A 5 35.76 36.32 -25.74
N LEU A 6 36.70 35.34 -25.75
CA LEU A 6 37.24 34.39 -26.75
C LEU A 6 37.89 33.14 -26.06
N SER A 7 37.73 31.96 -26.68
CA SER A 7 38.66 30.79 -26.81
C SER A 7 39.57 30.21 -25.70
N ALA A 8 39.65 28.86 -25.77
CA ALA A 8 40.83 27.98 -25.64
C ALA A 8 41.24 27.42 -24.26
N PHE A 9 41.01 26.11 -24.06
CA PHE A 9 42.08 25.08 -24.14
C PHE A 9 41.46 23.68 -24.38
N ARG A 10 41.95 22.96 -25.40
CA ARG A 10 41.69 21.52 -25.63
C ARG A 10 43.01 20.76 -25.42
N ILE A 11 42.97 19.62 -24.74
CA ILE A 11 44.09 18.66 -24.63
C ILE A 11 43.53 17.26 -24.96
N PRO A 12 44.28 16.37 -25.65
CA PRO A 12 43.67 15.41 -26.57
C PRO A 12 43.51 13.98 -26.05
N SER A 13 42.65 13.23 -26.73
CA SER A 13 42.46 11.79 -26.57
C SER A 13 43.61 10.97 -27.20
N GLY A 14 44.28 10.13 -26.41
CA GLY A 14 45.21 9.10 -26.89
C GLY A 14 44.55 7.72 -27.03
N PRO A 15 45.08 6.81 -27.89
CA PRO A 15 44.54 5.46 -28.08
C PRO A 15 44.95 4.48 -26.96
N PRO A 16 44.24 3.35 -26.78
CA PRO A 16 44.55 2.36 -25.75
C PRO A 16 45.79 1.53 -26.10
N PRO A 17 46.60 1.10 -25.10
CA PRO A 17 47.73 0.22 -25.33
C PRO A 17 47.29 -1.22 -25.61
N THR A 18 48.05 -1.89 -26.49
CA THR A 18 47.83 -3.25 -26.98
C THR A 18 48.28 -4.35 -26.02
N SER A 19 47.73 -5.54 -26.23
CA SER A 19 48.10 -6.81 -25.61
C SER A 19 49.61 -7.09 -25.55
N VAL A 20 50.08 -7.63 -24.43
CA VAL A 20 51.38 -8.31 -24.27
C VAL A 20 51.12 -9.76 -23.84
N VAL A 21 51.95 -10.69 -24.33
CA VAL A 21 51.71 -12.14 -24.31
C VAL A 21 53.02 -12.87 -23.94
N LEU A 22 52.89 -13.97 -23.17
CA LEU A 22 53.92 -14.99 -22.79
C LEU A 22 54.99 -14.59 -21.74
N PRO A 23 55.65 -15.56 -21.05
CA PRO A 23 55.62 -17.02 -21.27
C PRO A 23 55.23 -17.92 -20.07
N ASP A 24 55.01 -19.20 -20.39
CA ASP A 24 54.79 -20.31 -19.45
C ASP A 24 55.99 -20.62 -18.55
N LEU A 25 55.69 -21.13 -17.34
CA LEU A 25 56.59 -22.03 -16.60
C LEU A 25 55.75 -23.10 -15.89
N ALA A 26 55.78 -24.33 -16.42
CA ALA A 26 55.09 -25.48 -15.85
C ALA A 26 56.04 -26.38 -15.06
N VAL A 27 55.67 -26.77 -13.84
CA VAL A 27 56.10 -28.03 -13.20
C VAL A 27 54.93 -28.64 -12.39
N SER A 28 54.82 -29.97 -12.48
CA SER A 28 53.88 -30.91 -11.86
C SER A 28 53.65 -30.81 -10.33
N GLY A 29 52.56 -31.36 -9.76
CA GLY A 29 51.45 -32.06 -10.43
C GLY A 29 50.50 -32.90 -9.54
N ARG A 30 49.58 -33.61 -10.23
CA ARG A 30 48.68 -34.72 -9.83
C ARG A 30 48.15 -34.81 -8.38
N SER A 31 46.82 -34.82 -8.25
CA SER A 31 46.08 -36.09 -8.25
C SER A 31 44.62 -35.94 -8.70
N GLN A 32 43.97 -37.05 -9.06
CA GLN A 32 42.68 -37.12 -9.76
C GLN A 32 41.51 -37.42 -8.80
N ARG A 33 40.30 -36.96 -9.15
CA ARG A 33 39.15 -37.84 -9.47
C ARG A 33 37.91 -37.03 -9.89
N THR A 34 37.34 -37.39 -11.04
CA THR A 34 36.09 -36.85 -11.59
C THR A 34 35.08 -37.98 -11.75
N ALA A 35 33.80 -37.74 -11.47
CA ALA A 35 32.71 -38.62 -11.88
C ALA A 35 31.45 -37.80 -12.21
N ARG A 36 30.93 -37.97 -13.44
CA ARG A 36 29.56 -37.59 -13.82
C ARG A 36 28.63 -38.78 -13.52
N PRO A 37 27.33 -38.58 -13.22
CA PRO A 37 26.33 -39.62 -13.40
C PRO A 37 25.92 -39.74 -14.88
N VAL A 38 25.51 -40.94 -15.27
CA VAL A 38 25.12 -41.33 -16.63
C VAL A 38 23.60 -41.57 -16.68
N ILE A 39 22.98 -41.27 -17.82
CA ILE A 39 21.57 -41.57 -18.12
C ILE A 39 21.48 -43.03 -18.58
N ALA A 40 20.47 -43.76 -18.11
CA ALA A 40 20.05 -45.04 -18.69
C ALA A 40 18.52 -45.12 -18.70
N GLU A 41 17.95 -45.22 -19.90
CA GLU A 41 16.63 -45.79 -20.14
C GLU A 41 16.81 -47.30 -20.38
N GLU A 42 15.86 -48.12 -19.97
CA GLU A 42 15.64 -49.44 -20.59
C GLU A 42 14.17 -49.87 -20.40
N THR A 43 13.65 -50.62 -21.38
CA THR A 43 12.22 -50.87 -21.63
C THR A 43 11.87 -52.36 -21.58
N ASP A 44 10.60 -52.67 -21.25
CA ASP A 44 9.80 -53.89 -21.56
C ASP A 44 10.37 -55.25 -21.03
N ASP A 45 9.63 -56.26 -20.54
CA ASP A 45 8.30 -56.77 -20.94
C ASP A 45 7.91 -58.06 -20.15
N SER A 46 6.64 -58.44 -20.22
CA SER A 46 6.09 -59.83 -20.15
C SER A 46 6.00 -60.66 -18.83
N SER A 47 4.82 -60.56 -18.20
CA SER A 47 3.91 -61.67 -17.79
C SER A 47 4.40 -63.04 -17.24
N THR A 48 3.91 -63.41 -16.05
CA THR A 48 3.10 -64.64 -15.87
C THR A 48 2.20 -64.59 -14.61
N THR A 49 1.01 -65.21 -14.67
CA THR A 49 0.02 -65.31 -13.59
C THR A 49 0.18 -66.62 -12.79
N PRO A 50 -0.43 -66.74 -11.58
CA PRO A 50 -1.79 -67.31 -11.52
C PRO A 50 -2.75 -66.61 -10.55
N SER A 51 -4.02 -67.03 -10.61
CA SER A 51 -5.21 -66.37 -10.07
C SER A 51 -5.71 -66.87 -8.71
N THR A 52 -6.35 -66.00 -7.93
CA THR A 52 -7.68 -66.26 -7.32
C THR A 52 -8.47 -64.97 -7.03
N SER A 53 -9.80 -65.07 -7.09
CA SER A 53 -10.82 -64.01 -6.94
C SER A 53 -11.12 -63.66 -5.46
N VAL A 54 -11.86 -62.61 -5.05
CA VAL A 54 -13.16 -62.05 -5.52
C VAL A 54 -13.38 -60.59 -5.05
N GLY A 55 -13.95 -59.73 -5.92
CA GLY A 55 -14.79 -58.55 -5.56
C GLY A 55 -14.08 -57.22 -5.20
N GLY A 56 -14.52 -56.03 -5.64
CA GLY A 56 -15.57 -55.70 -6.61
C GLY A 56 -16.02 -54.22 -6.58
N GLY A 57 -15.66 -53.43 -7.62
CA GLY A 57 -16.15 -52.05 -7.88
C GLY A 57 -15.54 -50.94 -7.01
N GLY A 58 -15.37 -49.70 -7.48
CA GLY A 58 -15.58 -49.12 -8.82
C GLY A 58 -15.33 -47.60 -8.79
N GLU A 59 -14.71 -47.03 -9.83
CA GLU A 59 -14.25 -45.63 -9.85
C GLU A 59 -15.39 -44.61 -10.07
N THR A 60 -15.47 -43.55 -9.26
CA THR A 60 -16.20 -42.31 -9.61
C THR A 60 -15.54 -41.06 -8.99
N GLY A 61 -14.91 -40.22 -9.81
CA GLY A 61 -14.16 -39.04 -9.32
C GLY A 61 -14.42 -37.71 -10.04
N SER A 62 -15.13 -37.70 -11.17
CA SER A 62 -15.22 -36.50 -12.06
C SER A 62 -16.65 -36.00 -12.35
N ARG A 63 -17.70 -36.71 -11.89
CA ARG A 63 -19.11 -36.32 -12.12
C ARG A 63 -19.75 -35.48 -11.00
N GLY A 64 -19.10 -35.29 -9.86
CA GLY A 64 -19.67 -34.60 -8.70
C GLY A 64 -19.79 -33.08 -8.84
N MET A 65 -18.80 -32.41 -9.45
CA MET A 65 -18.75 -30.94 -9.54
C MET A 65 -19.92 -30.33 -10.34
N ALA A 66 -20.26 -30.93 -11.49
CA ALA A 66 -21.37 -30.46 -12.32
C ALA A 66 -22.74 -30.63 -11.64
N ALA A 67 -22.92 -31.69 -10.84
CA ALA A 67 -24.15 -31.93 -10.09
C ALA A 67 -24.35 -30.92 -8.96
N TYR A 68 -23.27 -30.48 -8.30
CA TYR A 68 -23.34 -29.48 -7.23
C TYR A 68 -23.74 -28.10 -7.74
N ALA A 69 -23.17 -27.67 -8.88
CA ALA A 69 -23.57 -26.43 -9.56
C ALA A 69 -25.04 -26.45 -10.02
N ALA A 70 -25.52 -27.60 -10.52
CA ALA A 70 -26.92 -27.78 -10.90
C ALA A 70 -27.87 -27.75 -9.68
N TYR A 71 -27.45 -28.26 -8.52
CA TYR A 71 -28.24 -28.21 -7.29
C TYR A 71 -28.42 -26.78 -6.78
N ALA A 72 -27.35 -25.97 -6.80
CA ALA A 72 -27.38 -24.56 -6.40
C ALA A 72 -28.23 -23.67 -7.32
N MET A 73 -28.45 -24.04 -8.58
CA MET A 73 -29.39 -23.34 -9.47
C MET A 73 -30.86 -23.75 -9.22
N LYS A 74 -31.10 -24.98 -8.74
CA LYS A 74 -32.45 -25.53 -8.59
C LYS A 74 -33.18 -25.04 -7.34
N SER A 75 -32.43 -24.58 -6.32
CA SER A 75 -32.97 -23.92 -5.13
C SER A 75 -33.46 -22.49 -5.36
N MET A 76 -33.27 -21.91 -6.56
CA MET A 76 -33.71 -20.55 -6.90
C MET A 76 -34.81 -20.49 -7.97
N SER A 77 -35.45 -21.62 -8.32
CA SER A 77 -36.46 -21.68 -9.40
C SER A 77 -37.80 -22.29 -8.96
N GLY A 78 -38.66 -21.44 -8.39
CA GLY A 78 -40.11 -21.64 -8.27
C GLY A 78 -40.75 -20.27 -7.96
N SER A 79 -41.76 -19.78 -8.67
CA SER A 79 -42.76 -20.45 -9.53
C SER A 79 -43.13 -19.59 -10.75
N THR A 80 -43.56 -20.24 -11.85
CA THR A 80 -44.04 -19.56 -13.07
C THR A 80 -45.57 -19.55 -13.12
N GLY A 81 -46.18 -18.38 -13.38
CA GLY A 81 -47.64 -18.20 -13.26
C GLY A 81 -48.25 -16.98 -13.95
N GLY A 82 -47.74 -16.60 -15.14
CA GLY A 82 -48.43 -15.87 -16.21
C GLY A 82 -49.24 -14.58 -15.94
N SER A 83 -48.75 -13.45 -16.45
CA SER A 83 -49.48 -12.60 -17.41
C SER A 83 -48.54 -11.61 -18.10
N ASN A 84 -48.91 -11.15 -19.31
CA ASN A 84 -48.13 -10.18 -20.07
C ASN A 84 -48.24 -8.78 -19.44
N ASP A 85 -47.14 -8.03 -19.39
CA ASP A 85 -47.16 -6.64 -19.85
C ASP A 85 -45.75 -6.10 -20.17
N THR A 86 -45.66 -5.31 -21.24
CA THR A 86 -44.41 -4.71 -21.72
C THR A 86 -44.13 -3.37 -21.06
N SER A 87 -43.05 -3.25 -20.28
CA SER A 87 -42.37 -1.98 -20.05
C SER A 87 -40.88 -2.21 -19.73
N GLY A 88 -40.00 -1.40 -20.34
CA GLY A 88 -38.56 -1.52 -20.15
C GLY A 88 -38.10 -0.85 -18.86
N LEU A 89 -37.32 -1.56 -18.03
CA LEU A 89 -36.62 -0.91 -16.91
C LEU A 89 -35.50 -0.01 -17.43
N PRO A 90 -35.32 1.20 -16.87
CA PRO A 90 -34.21 2.08 -17.22
C PRO A 90 -32.90 1.55 -16.63
N THR A 91 -31.92 1.26 -17.48
CA THR A 91 -30.54 1.07 -17.05
C THR A 91 -29.97 2.39 -16.55
N LEU A 92 -29.99 2.60 -15.23
CA LEU A 92 -29.21 3.64 -14.58
C LEU A 92 -27.72 3.44 -14.93
N PRO A 93 -27.02 4.48 -15.43
CA PRO A 93 -25.58 4.38 -15.64
C PRO A 93 -24.86 4.24 -14.29
N PRO A 94 -23.76 3.48 -14.22
CA PRO A 94 -22.98 3.40 -12.99
C PRO A 94 -22.44 4.79 -12.62
N SER A 95 -22.66 5.19 -11.36
CA SER A 95 -22.11 6.43 -10.82
C SER A 95 -20.57 6.40 -10.89
N PRO A 96 -19.90 7.48 -11.34
CA PRO A 96 -18.45 7.51 -11.43
C PRO A 96 -17.84 7.54 -10.04
N LEU A 97 -17.19 6.43 -9.66
CA LEU A 97 -16.47 6.32 -8.38
C LEU A 97 -15.27 7.27 -8.35
N PRO A 98 -14.91 7.85 -7.18
CA PRO A 98 -13.74 8.73 -7.03
C PRO A 98 -12.40 8.00 -7.21
N PHE A 99 -12.41 6.67 -7.33
CA PHE A 99 -11.27 5.87 -7.77
C PHE A 99 -11.66 5.11 -9.03
N ASN A 100 -11.36 5.69 -10.19
CA ASN A 100 -11.36 4.97 -11.44
C ASN A 100 -10.36 3.82 -11.30
N VAL A 101 -10.83 2.57 -11.32
CA VAL A 101 -9.94 1.44 -11.64
C VAL A 101 -9.46 1.72 -13.04
N SER A 102 -8.17 2.07 -13.16
CA SER A 102 -7.59 2.42 -14.45
C SER A 102 -7.78 1.24 -15.40
N PRO A 103 -8.13 1.46 -16.69
CA PRO A 103 -8.04 0.39 -17.67
C PRO A 103 -6.63 -0.19 -17.63
N GLN A 104 -6.50 -1.50 -17.84
CA GLN A 104 -5.20 -2.17 -17.86
C GLN A 104 -4.44 -1.74 -19.12
N VAL A 105 -3.73 -0.63 -19.00
CA VAL A 105 -2.66 -0.20 -19.90
C VAL A 105 -1.37 -0.74 -19.30
N ASP A 106 -0.52 -1.36 -20.11
CA ASP A 106 0.78 -1.90 -19.65
C ASP A 106 1.78 -0.79 -19.21
N GLY A 107 1.41 0.47 -19.42
CA GLY A 107 2.17 1.66 -19.02
C GLY A 107 1.78 2.23 -17.65
N PRO A 108 2.65 3.07 -17.05
CA PRO A 108 2.33 3.83 -15.85
C PRO A 108 1.18 4.80 -16.09
N VAL A 109 0.20 4.87 -15.19
CA VAL A 109 -0.98 5.76 -15.30
C VAL A 109 -0.95 6.88 -14.27
N HIS A 110 -1.56 8.02 -14.59
CA HIS A 110 -1.64 9.15 -13.65
C HIS A 110 -2.46 8.80 -12.39
N HIS A 111 -1.85 8.92 -11.21
CA HIS A 111 -2.56 8.83 -9.92
C HIS A 111 -3.01 10.22 -9.47
N TRP A 112 -4.26 10.55 -9.79
CA TRP A 112 -4.86 11.85 -9.48
C TRP A 112 -5.35 11.94 -8.04
N ARG A 113 -5.07 13.08 -7.39
CA ARG A 113 -5.69 13.51 -6.13
C ARG A 113 -6.32 14.89 -6.30
N GLU A 114 -7.40 15.13 -5.56
CA GLU A 114 -8.16 16.38 -5.62
C GLU A 114 -7.69 17.38 -4.55
N GLY A 115 -7.64 18.66 -4.91
CA GLY A 115 -7.41 19.76 -3.97
C GLY A 115 -5.95 19.97 -3.55
N ASN A 116 -5.78 20.90 -2.59
CA ASN A 116 -4.52 21.31 -1.96
C ASN A 116 -3.36 21.54 -2.95
N LEU A 117 -3.68 22.16 -4.09
CA LEU A 117 -2.66 22.56 -5.06
C LEU A 117 -1.80 23.71 -4.49
N PRO A 118 -0.52 23.83 -4.84
CA PRO A 118 0.27 25.02 -4.53
C PRO A 118 -0.37 26.30 -5.08
N VAL A 119 -0.19 27.42 -4.37
CA VAL A 119 -0.60 28.76 -4.83
C VAL A 119 -0.03 29.01 -6.24
N ASN A 120 -0.85 29.60 -7.12
CA ASN A 120 -0.52 29.84 -8.53
C ASN A 120 -0.35 28.59 -9.43
N SER A 121 -0.78 27.40 -9.00
CA SER A 121 -0.77 26.18 -9.84
C SER A 121 -1.49 26.38 -11.18
N LYS A 122 -0.84 26.01 -12.29
CA LYS A 122 -1.35 26.17 -13.67
C LYS A 122 -1.70 24.82 -14.28
N CYS A 123 -2.89 24.73 -14.87
CA CYS A 123 -3.38 23.52 -15.50
C CYS A 123 -2.48 23.05 -16.65
N GLY A 124 -2.04 21.79 -16.61
CA GLY A 124 -1.23 21.16 -17.64
C GLY A 124 -1.88 21.19 -19.04
N SER A 125 -3.21 21.09 -19.11
CA SER A 125 -4.00 21.18 -20.34
C SER A 125 -4.22 22.64 -20.80
N CYS A 126 -5.01 23.43 -20.07
CA CYS A 126 -5.45 24.76 -20.54
C CYS A 126 -4.52 25.94 -20.15
N LYS A 127 -3.44 25.69 -19.40
CA LYS A 127 -2.44 26.65 -18.89
C LYS A 127 -2.95 27.78 -17.97
N LYS A 128 -4.28 27.87 -17.72
CA LYS A 128 -4.89 28.79 -16.75
C LYS A 128 -4.65 28.32 -15.31
N THR A 129 -4.79 29.22 -14.34
CA THR A 129 -4.73 28.90 -12.91
C THR A 129 -5.82 27.89 -12.52
N CYS A 130 -5.47 26.88 -11.73
CA CYS A 130 -6.37 25.80 -11.29
C CYS A 130 -6.47 25.64 -9.76
N TRP A 131 -5.74 26.48 -9.02
CA TRP A 131 -5.83 26.63 -7.57
C TRP A 131 -6.89 27.67 -7.16
N SER A 132 -7.47 27.49 -5.98
CA SER A 132 -8.35 28.45 -5.31
C SER A 132 -7.94 28.59 -3.84
N ALA A 133 -8.09 29.80 -3.29
CA ALA A 133 -7.92 30.08 -1.86
C ALA A 133 -9.18 29.74 -1.04
N GLU A 134 -10.35 29.73 -1.68
CA GLU A 134 -11.67 29.63 -1.04
C GLU A 134 -12.12 28.18 -0.87
N CYS A 135 -11.57 27.26 -1.67
CA CYS A 135 -11.99 25.86 -1.67
C CYS A 135 -10.93 24.95 -2.33
N LEU A 136 -11.00 23.66 -2.01
CA LEU A 136 -10.16 22.64 -2.63
C LEU A 136 -10.61 22.43 -4.09
N THR A 137 -9.85 22.96 -5.05
CA THR A 137 -10.15 22.83 -6.49
C THR A 137 -9.00 22.27 -7.29
N GLY A 138 -9.34 21.54 -8.35
CA GLY A 138 -8.39 20.98 -9.30
C GLY A 138 -7.78 19.67 -8.82
N MET A 139 -6.98 19.04 -9.67
CA MET A 139 -6.33 17.76 -9.40
C MET A 139 -4.83 17.85 -9.60
N ARG A 140 -4.08 17.05 -8.85
CA ARG A 140 -2.64 16.84 -8.97
C ARG A 140 -2.36 15.38 -9.25
N CYS A 141 -1.41 15.07 -10.13
CA CYS A 141 -0.86 13.73 -10.22
C CYS A 141 0.26 13.58 -9.18
N GLU A 142 0.19 12.58 -8.30
CA GLU A 142 1.24 12.33 -7.29
C GLU A 142 2.57 11.90 -7.94
N TRP A 143 2.52 11.21 -9.09
CA TRP A 143 3.72 10.72 -9.79
C TRP A 143 4.54 11.79 -10.52
N CYS A 144 3.93 12.54 -11.45
CA CYS A 144 4.64 13.56 -12.23
C CYS A 144 4.45 15.00 -11.72
N GLY A 145 3.63 15.20 -10.68
CA GLY A 145 3.35 16.52 -10.11
C GLY A 145 2.47 17.44 -10.96
N VAL A 146 2.02 17.02 -12.15
CA VAL A 146 1.18 17.87 -13.02
C VAL A 146 -0.12 18.25 -12.32
N THR A 147 -0.51 19.52 -12.41
CA THR A 147 -1.77 20.04 -11.85
C THR A 147 -2.75 20.40 -12.96
N VAL A 148 -4.05 20.23 -12.73
CA VAL A 148 -5.12 20.40 -13.73
C VAL A 148 -6.42 20.87 -13.09
N HIS A 149 -7.35 21.45 -13.86
CA HIS A 149 -8.75 21.55 -13.42
C HIS A 149 -9.40 20.16 -13.40
N TYR A 150 -10.39 19.98 -12.53
CA TYR A 150 -11.21 18.77 -12.47
C TYR A 150 -11.87 18.40 -13.81
N THR A 151 -12.24 19.38 -14.64
CA THR A 151 -12.78 19.14 -15.98
C THR A 151 -11.70 18.85 -17.04
N CYS A 152 -10.43 19.15 -16.74
CA CYS A 152 -9.33 19.12 -17.71
C CYS A 152 -8.42 17.87 -17.60
N TYR A 153 -8.50 17.06 -16.54
CA TYR A 153 -7.66 15.85 -16.43
C TYR A 153 -7.91 14.86 -17.57
N ARG A 154 -9.15 14.80 -18.10
CA ARG A 154 -9.55 13.94 -19.22
C ARG A 154 -8.93 14.35 -20.57
N ASN A 155 -8.34 15.54 -20.65
CA ASN A 155 -7.70 16.07 -21.86
C ASN A 155 -6.19 15.79 -21.90
N LEU A 156 -5.66 15.08 -20.91
CA LEU A 156 -4.27 14.60 -20.88
C LEU A 156 -4.21 13.13 -21.30
N PRO A 157 -3.02 12.63 -21.70
CA PRO A 157 -2.77 11.21 -21.83
C PRO A 157 -3.15 10.46 -20.55
N VAL A 158 -3.57 9.21 -20.69
CA VAL A 158 -3.81 8.32 -19.53
C VAL A 158 -2.48 7.91 -18.89
N GLU A 159 -1.45 7.77 -19.72
CA GLU A 159 -0.08 7.41 -19.34
C GLU A 159 0.67 8.57 -18.67
N CYS A 160 1.34 8.27 -17.57
CA CYS A 160 2.12 9.21 -16.78
C CYS A 160 3.63 9.03 -17.03
N ASP A 161 4.28 10.11 -17.43
CA ASP A 161 5.71 10.16 -17.72
C ASP A 161 6.62 10.24 -16.47
N TYR A 162 6.06 10.28 -15.25
CA TYR A 162 6.75 10.61 -14.00
C TYR A 162 7.42 12.02 -13.96
N GLY A 163 7.18 12.85 -14.96
CA GLY A 163 7.63 14.25 -15.03
C GLY A 163 9.13 14.43 -14.76
N ALA A 164 9.46 15.44 -13.94
CA ALA A 164 10.84 15.83 -13.66
C ALA A 164 11.68 14.77 -12.92
N LEU A 165 11.06 13.71 -12.37
CA LEU A 165 11.74 12.66 -11.60
C LEU A 165 11.83 11.33 -12.37
N ARG A 166 11.39 11.30 -13.64
CA ARG A 166 11.33 10.10 -14.51
C ARG A 166 12.60 9.24 -14.52
N ASP A 167 13.76 9.90 -14.57
CA ASP A 167 15.04 9.20 -14.72
C ASP A 167 15.53 8.55 -13.40
N ILE A 168 14.90 8.88 -12.26
CA ILE A 168 15.26 8.39 -10.93
C ILE A 168 14.10 7.79 -10.12
N MET A 169 12.86 7.86 -10.60
CA MET A 169 11.69 7.26 -9.97
C MET A 169 11.75 5.73 -10.06
N LEU A 170 11.36 5.04 -8.98
CA LEU A 170 11.10 3.60 -8.99
C LEU A 170 9.60 3.37 -9.27
N PRO A 171 9.21 2.83 -10.44
CA PRO A 171 7.81 2.61 -10.77
C PRO A 171 7.10 1.77 -9.68
N PRO A 172 5.88 2.13 -9.24
CA PRO A 172 5.13 1.32 -8.28
C PRO A 172 4.91 -0.12 -8.74
N GLN A 173 4.76 -0.33 -10.06
CA GLN A 173 4.63 -1.64 -10.70
C GLN A 173 5.90 -2.49 -10.57
N ALA A 174 7.06 -1.87 -10.30
CA ALA A 174 8.32 -2.55 -10.07
C ALA A 174 8.56 -2.92 -8.59
N VAL A 175 7.68 -2.53 -7.67
CA VAL A 175 7.80 -2.87 -6.25
C VAL A 175 6.72 -3.88 -5.86
N MET A 176 7.13 -5.12 -5.62
CA MET A 176 6.28 -6.09 -4.92
C MET A 176 6.42 -5.89 -3.42
N ILE A 177 5.35 -5.37 -2.82
CA ILE A 177 5.19 -5.30 -1.37
C ILE A 177 4.70 -6.68 -0.88
N PRO A 178 5.40 -7.35 0.05
CA PRO A 178 4.89 -8.53 0.72
C PRO A 178 3.53 -8.26 1.35
N ARG A 179 2.50 -8.99 0.93
CA ARG A 179 1.12 -8.76 1.38
C ARG A 179 0.86 -9.44 2.72
N THR A 180 1.51 -8.95 3.77
CA THR A 180 1.33 -9.40 5.15
C THR A 180 0.03 -8.87 5.77
N SER A 181 -0.46 -9.49 6.84
CA SER A 181 -1.53 -8.90 7.68
C SER A 181 -1.02 -7.71 8.53
N LEU A 182 0.30 -7.60 8.64
CA LEU A 182 1.00 -6.51 9.31
C LEU A 182 0.84 -5.17 8.57
N LEU A 183 0.69 -4.10 9.35
CA LEU A 183 0.65 -2.73 8.85
C LEU A 183 1.87 -2.39 7.99
N ILE A 184 1.67 -1.58 6.95
CA ILE A 184 2.72 -1.11 6.04
C ILE A 184 3.91 -0.45 6.76
N GLU A 185 3.69 0.05 7.98
CA GLU A 185 4.71 0.62 8.88
C GLU A 185 5.87 -0.33 9.17
N HIS A 186 5.62 -1.64 9.11
CA HIS A 186 6.60 -2.70 9.35
C HIS A 186 7.46 -3.06 8.12
N ILE A 187 7.13 -2.49 6.96
CA ILE A 187 7.80 -2.74 5.68
C ILE A 187 8.83 -1.63 5.45
N ALA A 188 10.12 -1.99 5.37
CA ALA A 188 11.24 -1.07 5.15
C ALA A 188 11.34 0.16 6.10
N GLY A 189 10.78 0.08 7.32
CA GLY A 189 10.87 1.16 8.30
C GLY A 189 10.19 2.47 7.84
N ILE A 190 8.92 2.38 7.47
CA ILE A 190 8.08 3.52 7.09
C ILE A 190 7.11 3.85 8.24
N PRO A 191 7.57 4.39 9.39
CA PRO A 191 6.67 4.71 10.50
C PRO A 191 5.60 5.70 10.06
N LYS A 192 4.40 5.59 10.65
CA LYS A 192 3.46 6.71 10.64
C LYS A 192 4.11 7.92 11.32
N PRO A 193 3.81 9.15 10.87
CA PRO A 193 4.06 10.33 11.68
C PRO A 193 3.23 10.22 12.97
N GLN A 194 3.88 10.28 14.13
CA GLN A 194 3.16 10.42 15.39
C GLN A 194 2.77 11.89 15.59
N PRO A 195 1.50 12.19 15.92
CA PRO A 195 1.08 13.56 16.21
C PRO A 195 1.51 14.05 17.61
N ASP A 196 1.84 13.15 18.54
CA ASP A 196 1.78 13.43 19.98
C ASP A 196 3.08 13.91 20.66
N PHE A 197 4.15 14.25 19.92
CA PHE A 197 5.47 14.55 20.54
C PHE A 197 5.96 16.02 20.50
N PHE A 198 5.14 17.00 20.08
CA PHE A 198 5.54 18.42 20.17
C PHE A 198 4.39 19.39 20.50
N PRO A 199 4.33 19.96 21.72
CA PRO A 199 3.49 21.12 21.99
C PRO A 199 4.13 22.37 21.38
N GLY A 200 3.66 22.81 20.21
CA GLY A 200 4.00 24.13 19.66
C GLY A 200 4.43 24.21 18.18
N LEU A 201 4.51 23.10 17.44
CA LEU A 201 4.56 23.13 15.97
C LEU A 201 3.25 22.58 15.38
N PRO A 202 2.64 23.23 14.38
CA PRO A 202 1.52 22.65 13.65
C PRO A 202 1.93 21.33 12.98
N ALA A 203 1.11 20.29 13.13
CA ALA A 203 1.37 18.97 12.58
C ALA A 203 1.31 18.97 11.04
N LEU A 204 2.45 19.20 10.37
CA LEU A 204 2.60 19.21 8.91
C LEU A 204 2.44 17.83 8.22
N MET A 205 1.68 16.92 8.84
CA MET A 205 1.31 15.62 8.28
C MET A 205 -0.15 15.18 8.46
N ASP A 206 -1.01 15.93 9.16
CA ASP A 206 -2.46 15.67 9.12
C ASP A 206 -3.08 15.91 7.72
N GLY A 207 -2.35 16.63 6.84
CA GLY A 207 -2.71 16.81 5.43
C GLY A 207 -2.68 15.55 4.54
N PHE A 208 -2.49 14.34 5.11
CA PHE A 208 -2.52 13.07 4.37
C PHE A 208 -3.55 12.04 4.85
N SER A 209 -4.30 12.34 5.91
CA SER A 209 -5.57 11.65 6.14
C SER A 209 -6.64 12.29 5.27
N SER A 210 -7.57 11.50 4.72
CA SER A 210 -8.79 11.98 4.05
C SER A 210 -9.85 12.41 5.09
N SER A 211 -9.38 13.05 6.16
CA SER A 211 -10.15 13.87 7.09
C SER A 211 -9.97 15.32 6.64
N GLY A 212 -11.06 15.98 6.26
CA GLY A 212 -11.09 17.42 6.04
C GLY A 212 -10.96 18.17 7.36
N GLU A 213 -9.82 18.07 8.04
CA GLU A 213 -9.47 18.89 9.20
C GLU A 213 -8.93 20.23 8.73
N SER A 214 -9.84 21.03 8.18
CA SER A 214 -9.71 22.47 8.18
C SER A 214 -9.71 22.95 9.63
N LEU A 215 -8.52 23.13 10.19
CA LEU A 215 -8.31 23.91 11.40
C LEU A 215 -8.55 25.40 11.08
N ASP A 216 -9.82 25.78 10.94
CA ASP A 216 -10.26 27.17 10.99
C ASP A 216 -10.25 27.68 12.45
N GLU A 217 -9.08 27.60 13.08
CA GLU A 217 -8.75 28.24 14.36
C GLU A 217 -7.42 29.01 14.20
N SER A 218 -7.42 30.02 13.32
CA SER A 218 -6.50 31.17 13.46
C SER A 218 -7.03 32.46 12.83
N GLY A 219 -8.36 32.63 12.78
CA GLY A 219 -9.02 33.94 12.58
C GLY A 219 -8.98 34.86 13.80
N PHE A 220 -7.96 34.74 14.67
CA PHE A 220 -7.85 35.51 15.91
C PHE A 220 -7.13 36.85 15.64
N GLU A 221 -7.83 37.76 14.97
CA GLU A 221 -7.35 39.14 14.84
C GLU A 221 -7.15 39.77 16.23
N ARG A 222 -5.93 40.24 16.50
CA ARG A 222 -5.63 41.01 17.70
C ARG A 222 -6.32 42.38 17.61
N ARG A 223 -7.33 42.58 18.47
CA ARG A 223 -8.08 43.82 18.85
C ARG A 223 -9.52 43.77 18.29
N THR A 224 -10.58 43.72 19.10
CA THR A 224 -10.93 44.58 20.24
C THR A 224 -12.04 43.95 21.11
N THR A 225 -12.13 44.40 22.38
CA THR A 225 -13.31 44.37 23.27
C THR A 225 -14.14 43.08 23.36
N ARG A 226 -14.04 42.39 24.51
CA ARG A 226 -15.02 41.42 25.02
C ARG A 226 -16.42 42.04 25.04
N ASP A 227 -17.26 41.74 24.05
CA ASP A 227 -18.74 41.87 24.13
C ASP A 227 -19.48 41.22 22.92
N LYS A 228 -19.11 39.98 22.58
CA LYS A 228 -19.97 39.11 21.75
C LYS A 228 -20.23 37.78 22.45
N SER A 229 -21.51 37.44 22.50
CA SER A 229 -22.12 36.48 23.42
C SER A 229 -21.92 35.01 23.06
N ASP A 230 -21.98 34.13 24.06
CA ASP A 230 -22.09 32.65 24.02
C ASP A 230 -23.16 32.04 23.08
N ARG A 231 -23.91 32.84 22.31
CA ARG A 231 -25.05 32.42 21.48
C ARG A 231 -24.67 31.67 20.21
N ASP A 232 -23.45 31.84 19.70
CA ASP A 232 -23.06 31.28 18.40
C ASP A 232 -22.71 29.77 18.48
N PHE A 233 -22.64 29.19 19.68
CA PHE A 233 -22.31 27.76 19.89
C PHE A 233 -23.51 26.80 19.92
N ASP A 234 -24.76 27.29 19.96
CA ASP A 234 -25.98 26.47 20.07
C ASP A 234 -26.54 25.98 18.69
N ASP A 235 -25.92 26.37 17.59
CA ASP A 235 -26.30 25.94 16.22
C ASP A 235 -25.44 24.78 15.67
N TYR A 236 -24.56 24.20 16.48
CA TYR A 236 -23.66 23.09 16.08
C TYR A 236 -24.11 21.70 16.56
N VAL A 237 -24.07 20.73 15.65
CA VAL A 237 -24.41 19.32 15.88
C VAL A 237 -23.19 18.42 15.72
N ARG A 238 -23.03 17.43 16.62
CA ARG A 238 -22.00 16.38 16.52
C ARG A 238 -22.51 15.24 15.63
N VAL A 239 -21.81 14.95 14.54
CA VAL A 239 -22.17 13.90 13.57
C VAL A 239 -21.11 12.82 13.53
N TYR A 240 -21.52 11.56 13.50
CA TYR A 240 -20.67 10.39 13.33
C TYR A 240 -21.10 9.58 12.10
N ASP A 241 -20.15 8.95 11.41
CA ASP A 241 -20.39 8.07 10.24
C ASP A 241 -20.72 6.63 10.63
N GLY A 242 -20.64 6.29 11.92
CA GLY A 242 -20.95 4.98 12.49
C GLY A 242 -20.42 4.83 13.93
N MET A 243 -20.59 3.64 14.51
CA MET A 243 -20.29 3.37 15.92
C MET A 243 -18.79 3.40 16.27
N ASP A 244 -17.88 3.17 15.33
CA ASP A 244 -16.44 3.25 15.59
C ASP A 244 -16.02 4.68 15.96
N ARG A 245 -16.45 5.68 15.17
CA ARG A 245 -16.14 7.08 15.46
C ARG A 245 -16.82 7.57 16.73
N TYR A 246 -18.03 7.08 17.02
CA TYR A 246 -18.72 7.41 18.26
C TYR A 246 -17.93 6.94 19.49
N ARG A 247 -17.52 5.67 19.53
CA ARG A 247 -16.70 5.10 20.62
C ARG A 247 -15.32 5.76 20.78
N ARG A 248 -14.77 6.33 19.70
CA ARG A 248 -13.52 7.12 19.72
C ARG A 248 -13.73 8.62 19.96
N HIS A 249 -14.97 9.08 20.10
CA HIS A 249 -15.38 10.49 20.18
C HIS A 249 -14.91 11.37 18.99
N GLN A 250 -14.69 10.77 17.82
CA GLN A 250 -14.20 11.44 16.60
C GLN A 250 -15.35 11.97 15.73
N CYS A 251 -16.01 13.05 16.16
CA CYS A 251 -17.15 13.63 15.45
C CYS A 251 -16.77 14.62 14.33
N ARG A 252 -17.72 14.92 13.45
CA ARG A 252 -17.75 16.12 12.60
C ARG A 252 -18.78 17.11 13.15
N TYR A 253 -18.49 18.40 13.05
CA TYR A 253 -19.41 19.46 13.43
C TYR A 253 -20.17 19.99 12.21
N LEU A 254 -21.50 20.02 12.28
CA LEU A 254 -22.34 20.71 11.29
C LEU A 254 -22.99 21.92 11.93
N SER A 255 -22.88 23.09 11.28
CA SER A 255 -23.70 24.27 11.60
C SER A 255 -25.06 24.13 10.90
N LEU A 256 -26.15 24.13 11.67
CA LEU A 256 -27.51 23.94 11.16
C LEU A 256 -28.39 25.17 11.42
N GLY A 257 -29.01 25.68 10.36
CA GLY A 257 -30.02 26.73 10.46
C GLY A 257 -31.26 26.31 11.26
N LYS A 258 -32.04 27.30 11.72
CA LYS A 258 -33.14 27.10 12.67
C LYS A 258 -34.31 26.22 12.20
N ASN A 259 -34.43 25.97 10.89
CA ASN A 259 -35.56 25.22 10.31
C ASN A 259 -35.11 24.26 9.19
N VAL A 260 -34.04 23.50 9.43
CA VAL A 260 -33.49 22.51 8.49
C VAL A 260 -34.23 21.16 8.63
N SER A 261 -34.55 20.51 7.50
CA SER A 261 -35.13 19.15 7.48
C SER A 261 -34.06 18.08 7.69
N VAL A 262 -34.43 16.94 8.27
CA VAL A 262 -33.50 15.82 8.52
C VAL A 262 -32.83 15.35 7.22
N ARG A 263 -33.56 15.29 6.10
CA ARG A 263 -33.01 15.01 4.76
C ARG A 263 -31.83 15.94 4.40
N LYS A 264 -31.96 17.25 4.66
CA LYS A 264 -30.85 18.19 4.41
C LYS A 264 -29.68 18.01 5.38
N VAL A 265 -29.94 17.54 6.61
CA VAL A 265 -28.86 17.14 7.54
C VAL A 265 -28.15 15.89 7.05
N VAL A 266 -28.84 14.91 6.45
CA VAL A 266 -28.22 13.75 5.78
C VAL A 266 -27.30 14.22 4.65
N GLU A 267 -27.77 15.07 3.74
CA GLU A 267 -26.97 15.60 2.62
C GLU A 267 -25.69 16.31 3.11
N LEU A 268 -25.78 17.13 4.16
CA LEU A 268 -24.64 17.82 4.77
C LEU A 268 -23.70 16.84 5.50
N SER A 269 -24.24 15.79 6.13
CA SER A 269 -23.46 14.75 6.79
C SER A 269 -22.66 13.93 5.76
N LEU A 270 -23.29 13.52 4.66
CA LEU A 270 -22.62 12.84 3.54
C LEU A 270 -21.46 13.68 3.00
N LYS A 271 -21.69 14.98 2.76
CA LYS A 271 -20.64 15.93 2.33
C LYS A 271 -19.49 16.03 3.34
N ALA A 272 -19.78 16.13 4.64
CA ALA A 272 -18.75 16.20 5.68
C ALA A 272 -17.86 14.93 5.78
N PHE A 273 -18.38 13.78 5.35
CA PHE A 273 -17.62 12.52 5.26
C PHE A 273 -17.09 12.22 3.84
N GLN A 274 -17.22 13.14 2.88
CA GLN A 274 -16.78 12.98 1.48
C GLN A 274 -17.53 11.84 0.74
N LEU A 275 -18.81 11.68 1.06
CA LEU A 275 -19.73 10.73 0.43
C LEU A 275 -20.63 11.46 -0.58
N PRO A 276 -20.92 10.86 -1.76
CA PRO A 276 -21.88 11.40 -2.73
C PRO A 276 -23.23 11.77 -2.09
N PRO A 277 -23.68 13.03 -2.22
CA PRO A 277 -24.91 13.51 -1.59
C PRO A 277 -26.19 12.94 -2.24
N ASP A 278 -26.10 12.48 -3.48
CA ASP A 278 -27.24 11.99 -4.27
C ASP A 278 -27.84 10.67 -3.73
N GLU A 279 -27.11 9.97 -2.84
CA GLU A 279 -27.56 8.74 -2.16
C GLU A 279 -28.27 9.02 -0.82
N GLU A 280 -28.73 10.25 -0.56
CA GLU A 280 -29.44 10.64 0.67
C GLU A 280 -30.66 9.75 1.04
N ASN A 281 -31.25 9.03 0.07
CA ASN A 281 -32.36 8.10 0.32
C ASN A 281 -31.91 6.74 0.92
N ASP A 282 -30.64 6.35 0.78
CA ASP A 282 -30.10 5.10 1.34
C ASP A 282 -29.69 5.25 2.83
N PHE A 283 -29.88 6.43 3.42
CA PHE A 283 -29.44 6.74 4.79
C PHE A 283 -30.55 7.34 5.67
N TYR A 284 -30.40 7.14 6.98
CA TYR A 284 -31.21 7.82 8.00
C TYR A 284 -30.32 8.27 9.17
N LEU A 285 -30.85 9.18 9.98
CA LEU A 285 -30.16 9.71 11.16
C LEU A 285 -30.79 9.16 12.44
N VAL A 286 -29.92 8.85 13.39
CA VAL A 286 -30.28 8.45 14.75
C VAL A 286 -29.61 9.42 15.72
N GLU A 287 -30.40 10.03 16.61
CA GLU A 287 -29.88 10.75 17.77
C GLU A 287 -29.48 9.75 18.86
N ILE A 288 -28.33 9.96 19.51
CA ILE A 288 -27.82 9.09 20.59
C ILE A 288 -27.64 9.88 21.88
N ASN A 289 -28.17 9.33 22.97
CA ASN A 289 -27.99 9.87 24.31
C ASN A 289 -26.60 9.50 24.89
N GLU A 290 -25.89 10.52 25.36
CA GLU A 290 -24.53 10.43 25.93
C GLU A 290 -24.48 9.65 27.27
N ARG A 291 -25.61 9.49 27.97
CA ARG A 291 -25.66 8.89 29.32
C ARG A 291 -26.02 7.40 29.36
N ASP A 292 -26.93 6.97 28.49
CA ASP A 292 -27.47 5.60 28.48
C ASP A 292 -27.30 4.88 27.14
N GLY A 293 -26.80 5.56 26.10
CA GLY A 293 -26.63 5.00 24.77
C GLY A 293 -27.94 4.74 24.02
N SER A 294 -29.08 5.25 24.50
CA SER A 294 -30.36 5.10 23.82
C SER A 294 -30.38 5.79 22.46
N GLU A 295 -31.02 5.13 21.50
CA GLU A 295 -31.09 5.55 20.09
C GLU A 295 -32.50 6.05 19.75
N HIS A 296 -32.59 7.27 19.24
CA HIS A 296 -33.83 7.85 18.72
C HIS A 296 -33.74 8.10 17.21
N ARG A 297 -34.53 7.37 16.41
CA ARG A 297 -34.56 7.51 14.94
C ARG A 297 -35.34 8.75 14.50
N LEU A 298 -34.70 9.58 13.68
CA LEU A 298 -35.27 10.81 13.13
C LEU A 298 -35.98 10.57 11.78
N ASP A 299 -37.15 11.18 11.59
CA ASP A 299 -37.92 11.18 10.35
C ASP A 299 -37.33 12.16 9.30
N PRO A 300 -37.11 11.74 8.03
CA PRO A 300 -36.46 12.57 7.00
C PRO A 300 -37.16 13.89 6.65
N ASN A 301 -38.50 13.93 6.74
CA ASN A 301 -39.34 14.97 6.14
C ASN A 301 -39.72 16.07 7.13
N THR A 302 -39.47 15.88 8.41
CA THR A 302 -39.80 16.84 9.47
C THR A 302 -38.56 17.63 9.94
N ALA A 303 -38.79 18.72 10.69
CA ALA A 303 -37.73 19.64 11.09
C ALA A 303 -36.81 19.00 12.15
N PHE A 304 -35.50 19.02 11.90
CA PHE A 304 -34.49 18.33 12.72
C PHE A 304 -34.58 18.71 14.21
N LYS A 305 -34.49 20.01 14.52
CA LYS A 305 -34.49 20.52 15.92
C LYS A 305 -35.81 20.27 16.68
N ARG A 306 -36.90 19.81 16.03
CA ARG A 306 -38.18 19.49 16.69
C ARG A 306 -38.31 18.02 17.09
N GLN A 307 -37.41 17.16 16.62
CA GLN A 307 -37.44 15.72 16.89
C GLN A 307 -36.43 15.30 17.95
N LEU A 308 -35.47 16.17 18.29
CA LEU A 308 -34.45 15.87 19.29
C LEU A 308 -35.12 15.59 20.65
N GLN A 309 -34.85 14.41 21.21
CA GLN A 309 -35.39 13.97 22.49
C GLN A 309 -34.42 14.22 23.65
N PHE A 310 -33.12 14.35 23.37
CA PHE A 310 -32.09 14.48 24.39
C PHE A 310 -31.65 15.94 24.52
N GLU A 311 -32.12 16.62 25.57
CA GLU A 311 -31.74 18.00 25.91
C GLU A 311 -30.25 18.10 26.26
N THR A 312 -29.42 18.20 25.22
CA THR A 312 -27.97 18.35 25.29
C THR A 312 -27.56 19.63 24.59
N ARG A 313 -26.54 20.34 25.10
CA ARG A 313 -26.02 21.57 24.49
C ARG A 313 -25.51 21.36 23.06
N ARG A 314 -25.17 20.11 22.70
CA ARG A 314 -24.76 19.70 21.35
C ARG A 314 -25.30 18.29 21.06
N PRO A 315 -26.43 18.16 20.32
CA PRO A 315 -27.01 16.86 20.00
C PRO A 315 -26.01 16.01 19.21
N GLN A 316 -26.09 14.70 19.44
CA GLN A 316 -25.21 13.71 18.84
C GLN A 316 -26.01 12.84 17.89
N ILE A 317 -25.62 12.80 16.62
CA ILE A 317 -26.31 12.01 15.61
C ILE A 317 -25.34 11.07 14.89
N ILE A 318 -25.81 9.86 14.60
CA ILE A 318 -25.11 8.86 13.80
C ILE A 318 -25.86 8.66 12.49
N LEU A 319 -25.10 8.62 11.40
CA LEU A 319 -25.58 8.22 10.08
C LEU A 319 -25.66 6.68 10.02
N ARG A 320 -26.85 6.13 9.76
CA ARG A 320 -27.06 4.69 9.56
C ARG A 320 -27.53 4.42 8.12
N TYR A 321 -27.10 3.29 7.56
CA TYR A 321 -27.57 2.80 6.26
C TYR A 321 -28.97 2.19 6.40
N MET A 322 -29.85 2.43 5.43
CA MET A 322 -31.21 1.91 5.43
C MET A 322 -31.22 0.42 5.07
N GLU A 323 -31.66 -0.42 6.00
CA GLU A 323 -31.80 -1.87 5.76
C GLU A 323 -32.74 -2.12 4.57
N ARG A 324 -32.28 -2.97 3.64
CA ARG A 324 -33.07 -3.40 2.48
C ARG A 324 -33.91 -4.60 2.90
N THR A 325 -35.17 -4.62 2.48
CA THR A 325 -36.15 -5.66 2.83
C THR A 325 -35.90 -7.02 2.16
N GLU A 326 -34.87 -7.13 1.31
CA GLU A 326 -34.48 -8.36 0.63
C GLU A 326 -33.31 -9.02 1.37
N ASN A 327 -33.43 -10.32 1.71
CA ASN A 327 -32.35 -11.15 2.25
C ASN A 327 -31.29 -11.52 1.20
N ARG A 328 -31.00 -10.60 0.27
CA ARG A 328 -30.09 -10.79 -0.86
C ARG A 328 -29.36 -9.50 -1.16
N GLU A 329 -28.04 -9.60 -1.24
CA GLU A 329 -27.17 -8.47 -1.55
C GLU A 329 -26.12 -8.86 -2.60
N TYR A 330 -25.42 -7.87 -3.16
CA TYR A 330 -24.39 -8.07 -4.16
C TYR A 330 -23.07 -7.42 -3.73
N ILE A 331 -22.01 -8.22 -3.70
CA ILE A 331 -20.63 -7.76 -3.51
C ILE A 331 -19.87 -7.73 -4.83
N ASN A 332 -18.94 -6.79 -4.96
CA ASN A 332 -17.95 -6.82 -6.03
C ASN A 332 -16.72 -7.60 -5.54
N VAL A 333 -16.45 -8.74 -6.19
CA VAL A 333 -15.24 -9.54 -5.96
C VAL A 333 -14.23 -9.22 -7.07
N TYR A 334 -13.06 -8.73 -6.68
CA TYR A 334 -11.99 -8.28 -7.55
C TYR A 334 -10.99 -9.42 -7.80
N THR A 335 -10.44 -9.47 -9.01
CA THR A 335 -9.69 -10.66 -9.47
C THR A 335 -8.31 -10.82 -8.83
N GLY A 336 -7.72 -9.72 -8.33
CA GLY A 336 -6.56 -9.74 -7.44
C GLY A 336 -5.35 -10.51 -8.01
N SER A 337 -5.09 -11.71 -7.48
CA SER A 337 -4.00 -12.59 -7.94
C SER A 337 -4.29 -13.38 -9.21
N LEU A 338 -5.53 -13.37 -9.73
CA LEU A 338 -5.94 -14.16 -10.90
C LEU A 338 -5.55 -13.56 -12.25
N THR A 339 -5.02 -12.34 -12.28
CA THR A 339 -4.55 -11.66 -13.51
C THR A 339 -3.46 -12.43 -14.28
N LYS A 340 -2.82 -13.43 -13.66
CA LYS A 340 -1.88 -14.36 -14.31
C LYS A 340 -2.54 -15.52 -15.06
N TYR A 341 -3.82 -15.81 -14.81
CA TYR A 341 -4.49 -17.03 -15.24
C TYR A 341 -5.63 -16.81 -16.25
N ALA A 342 -5.96 -15.56 -16.57
CA ALA A 342 -6.95 -15.23 -17.60
C ALA A 342 -6.74 -13.80 -18.13
N ASP A 343 -7.11 -13.60 -19.41
CA ASP A 343 -7.19 -12.31 -20.09
C ASP A 343 -8.36 -11.47 -19.55
N ILE A 344 -8.21 -11.00 -18.31
CA ILE A 344 -9.29 -10.37 -17.55
C ILE A 344 -9.42 -8.90 -17.94
N ASN A 345 -10.23 -8.65 -18.97
CA ASN A 345 -10.80 -7.33 -19.25
C ASN A 345 -11.85 -6.88 -18.21
N THR A 346 -12.22 -7.76 -17.26
CA THR A 346 -13.28 -7.54 -16.26
C THR A 346 -12.68 -7.39 -14.85
N PRO A 347 -12.36 -6.17 -14.36
CA PRO A 347 -11.60 -5.96 -13.12
C PRO A 347 -12.29 -6.48 -11.84
N SER A 348 -13.61 -6.64 -11.87
CA SER A 348 -14.41 -7.16 -10.77
C SER A 348 -15.68 -7.83 -11.27
N ILE A 349 -16.14 -8.87 -10.58
CA ILE A 349 -17.42 -9.53 -10.81
C ILE A 349 -18.39 -9.26 -9.66
N ARG A 350 -19.67 -9.14 -9.97
CA ARG A 350 -20.73 -9.09 -8.94
C ARG A 350 -21.14 -10.51 -8.54
N VAL A 351 -21.18 -10.77 -7.24
CA VAL A 351 -21.62 -12.05 -6.65
C VAL A 351 -22.77 -11.76 -5.69
N ALA A 352 -23.84 -12.55 -5.79
CA ALA A 352 -24.95 -12.46 -4.86
C ALA A 352 -24.61 -13.20 -3.56
N ILE A 353 -24.97 -12.62 -2.42
CA ILE A 353 -24.81 -13.20 -1.09
C ILE A 353 -26.15 -13.18 -0.35
N MET A 354 -26.32 -14.15 0.55
CA MET A 354 -27.45 -14.32 1.46
C MET A 354 -26.88 -14.57 2.88
N PRO A 355 -27.65 -14.45 3.97
CA PRO A 355 -27.18 -14.62 5.36
C PRO A 355 -26.49 -15.95 5.67
N GLU A 356 -26.77 -16.99 4.88
CA GLU A 356 -26.17 -18.32 4.96
C GLU A 356 -24.93 -18.51 4.07
N THR A 357 -24.68 -17.62 3.09
CA THR A 357 -23.61 -17.79 2.09
C THR A 357 -22.23 -17.66 2.72
N SER A 358 -21.42 -18.70 2.55
CA SER A 358 -20.04 -18.78 3.04
C SER A 358 -19.03 -18.10 2.11
N ALA A 359 -17.89 -17.69 2.66
CA ALA A 359 -16.76 -17.15 1.89
C ALA A 359 -16.22 -18.18 0.87
N HIS A 360 -16.29 -19.49 1.19
CA HIS A 360 -15.91 -20.54 0.25
C HIS A 360 -16.85 -20.61 -0.97
N GLU A 361 -18.17 -20.52 -0.77
CA GLU A 361 -19.14 -20.49 -1.88
C GLU A 361 -18.95 -19.25 -2.75
N VAL A 362 -18.75 -18.07 -2.13
CA VAL A 362 -18.42 -16.83 -2.87
C VAL A 362 -17.16 -17.02 -3.71
N LEU A 363 -16.10 -17.62 -3.16
CA LEU A 363 -14.86 -17.89 -3.88
C LEU A 363 -15.06 -18.83 -5.07
N VAL A 364 -15.77 -19.95 -4.89
CA VAL A 364 -16.03 -20.92 -5.96
C VAL A 364 -16.89 -20.32 -7.07
N LEU A 365 -17.98 -19.63 -6.71
CA LEU A 365 -18.83 -18.88 -7.65
C LEU A 365 -18.03 -17.82 -8.40
N SER A 366 -17.06 -17.20 -7.73
CA SER A 366 -16.21 -16.18 -8.32
C SER A 366 -15.23 -16.76 -9.35
N LEU A 367 -14.52 -17.84 -9.02
CA LEU A 367 -13.62 -18.53 -9.93
C LEU A 367 -14.36 -19.03 -11.19
N TYR A 368 -15.57 -19.56 -11.01
CA TYR A 368 -16.43 -19.98 -12.13
C TYR A 368 -16.83 -18.80 -13.04
N ARG A 369 -17.33 -17.69 -12.47
CA ARG A 369 -17.72 -16.48 -13.23
C ARG A 369 -16.56 -15.80 -13.95
N LEU A 370 -15.33 -16.00 -13.49
CA LEU A 370 -14.10 -15.50 -14.11
C LEU A 370 -13.52 -16.44 -15.19
N GLY A 371 -14.18 -17.57 -15.51
CA GLY A 371 -13.72 -18.54 -16.50
C GLY A 371 -12.56 -19.45 -16.01
N VAL A 372 -12.10 -19.26 -14.76
CA VAL A 372 -10.98 -19.99 -14.15
C VAL A 372 -11.42 -21.08 -13.17
N GLY A 373 -12.67 -21.55 -13.29
CA GLY A 373 -13.25 -22.61 -12.44
C GLY A 373 -12.58 -23.99 -12.54
N HIS A 374 -11.55 -24.13 -13.38
CA HIS A 374 -10.68 -25.31 -13.43
C HIS A 374 -9.58 -25.29 -12.35
N LEU A 375 -9.34 -24.14 -11.71
CA LEU A 375 -8.36 -24.00 -10.64
C LEU A 375 -8.95 -24.50 -9.30
N ASP A 376 -8.16 -25.24 -8.52
CA ASP A 376 -8.58 -25.68 -7.18
C ASP A 376 -8.71 -24.47 -6.24
N ALA A 377 -9.93 -24.26 -5.73
CA ALA A 377 -10.28 -23.20 -4.79
C ALA A 377 -9.43 -23.21 -3.52
N LYS A 378 -8.86 -24.36 -3.10
CA LYS A 378 -7.94 -24.44 -1.95
C LYS A 378 -6.65 -23.65 -2.12
N ASN A 379 -6.28 -23.30 -3.36
CA ASN A 379 -5.11 -22.46 -3.64
C ASN A 379 -5.43 -20.96 -3.55
N PHE A 380 -6.66 -20.59 -3.19
CA PHE A 380 -7.12 -19.20 -3.10
C PHE A 380 -7.89 -18.94 -1.81
N ASN A 381 -7.75 -17.72 -1.30
CA ASN A 381 -8.55 -17.17 -0.22
C ASN A 381 -9.32 -15.95 -0.72
N LEU A 382 -10.49 -15.72 -0.13
CA LEU A 382 -11.19 -14.45 -0.22
C LEU A 382 -10.58 -13.50 0.84
N VAL A 383 -10.31 -12.26 0.46
CA VAL A 383 -9.69 -11.25 1.33
C VAL A 383 -10.55 -10.01 1.37
N GLU A 384 -10.96 -9.60 2.57
CA GLU A 384 -11.55 -8.30 2.82
C GLU A 384 -10.44 -7.24 2.83
N THR A 385 -10.68 -6.13 2.16
CA THR A 385 -9.75 -5.01 2.08
C THR A 385 -10.47 -3.71 2.35
N VAL A 386 -10.17 -3.07 3.47
CA VAL A 386 -10.74 -1.78 3.87
C VAL A 386 -9.69 -0.68 3.63
N VAL A 387 -10.12 0.44 3.05
CA VAL A 387 -9.22 1.53 2.59
C VAL A 387 -9.46 2.85 3.35
N ASP A 388 -10.35 2.89 4.34
CA ASP A 388 -10.73 4.14 5.05
C ASP A 388 -9.59 4.79 5.84
N ARG A 389 -8.76 3.99 6.53
CA ARG A 389 -7.71 4.49 7.46
C ARG A 389 -6.34 3.84 7.19
N GLY A 390 -6.01 3.76 5.92
CA GLY A 390 -4.91 2.94 5.39
C GLY A 390 -5.44 1.62 4.80
N LEU A 391 -4.54 0.85 4.19
CA LEU A 391 -4.85 -0.46 3.63
C LEU A 391 -4.84 -1.51 4.76
N VAL A 392 -6.01 -2.04 5.11
CA VAL A 392 -6.14 -3.19 6.02
C VAL A 392 -6.68 -4.37 5.23
N GLU A 393 -5.91 -5.45 5.15
CA GLU A 393 -6.33 -6.73 4.57
C GLU A 393 -6.65 -7.74 5.68
N ARG A 394 -7.80 -8.41 5.58
CA ARG A 394 -8.18 -9.57 6.39
C ARG A 394 -8.44 -10.77 5.49
N VAL A 395 -7.75 -11.87 5.73
CA VAL A 395 -8.04 -13.16 5.10
C VAL A 395 -9.31 -13.74 5.74
N LEU A 396 -10.33 -14.07 4.94
CA LEU A 396 -11.54 -14.73 5.43
C LEU A 396 -11.30 -16.22 5.60
N GLN A 397 -11.80 -16.80 6.69
CA GLN A 397 -11.88 -18.25 6.83
C GLN A 397 -12.94 -18.82 5.88
N PRO A 398 -12.84 -20.09 5.43
CA PRO A 398 -13.82 -20.70 4.53
C PRO A 398 -15.27 -20.67 5.06
N THR A 399 -15.42 -20.66 6.39
CA THR A 399 -16.68 -20.59 7.13
C THR A 399 -17.17 -19.17 7.44
N ASP A 400 -16.34 -18.14 7.22
CA ASP A 400 -16.75 -16.75 7.44
C ASP A 400 -17.89 -16.38 6.47
N LYS A 401 -18.82 -15.54 6.92
CA LYS A 401 -19.96 -15.09 6.13
C LYS A 401 -19.76 -13.65 5.67
N PRO A 402 -19.65 -13.39 4.36
CA PRO A 402 -19.54 -12.01 3.84
C PRO A 402 -20.74 -11.13 4.19
N TRP A 403 -21.93 -11.72 4.39
CA TRP A 403 -23.12 -11.00 4.87
C TRP A 403 -22.88 -10.33 6.23
N ASP A 404 -22.50 -11.13 7.24
CA ASP A 404 -22.24 -10.66 8.59
C ASP A 404 -21.11 -9.62 8.62
N ILE A 405 -20.09 -9.77 7.77
CA ILE A 405 -18.98 -8.80 7.64
C ILE A 405 -19.51 -7.44 7.16
N ILE A 406 -20.31 -7.41 6.10
CA ILE A 406 -20.88 -6.18 5.54
C ILE A 406 -21.81 -5.50 6.54
N ASP A 407 -22.63 -6.29 7.25
CA ASP A 407 -23.57 -5.76 8.22
C ASP A 407 -22.85 -5.15 9.44
N ASN A 408 -21.80 -5.80 9.94
CA ASN A 408 -20.91 -5.18 10.93
C ASN A 408 -20.26 -3.89 10.40
N VAL A 409 -19.79 -3.87 9.15
CA VAL A 409 -19.19 -2.66 8.55
C VAL A 409 -20.22 -1.53 8.41
N ARG A 410 -21.49 -1.82 8.09
CA ARG A 410 -22.59 -0.81 8.09
C ARG A 410 -22.76 -0.13 9.44
N LEU A 411 -22.69 -0.91 10.52
CA LEU A 411 -22.86 -0.42 11.89
C LEU A 411 -21.65 0.40 12.34
N GLU A 412 -20.44 0.00 11.94
CA GLU A 412 -19.19 0.62 12.38
C GLU A 412 -18.83 1.90 11.61
N SER A 413 -18.99 1.93 10.28
CA SER A 413 -18.88 3.15 9.47
C SER A 413 -19.49 3.00 8.07
N VAL A 414 -20.47 3.85 7.77
CA VAL A 414 -21.04 4.07 6.42
C VAL A 414 -19.96 4.39 5.37
N ARG A 415 -18.89 5.07 5.78
CA ARG A 415 -17.77 5.42 4.89
C ARG A 415 -16.87 4.21 4.65
N ALA A 416 -16.60 3.39 5.67
CA ALA A 416 -15.88 2.14 5.51
C ALA A 416 -16.62 1.19 4.53
N LEU A 417 -17.94 1.08 4.62
CA LEU A 417 -18.77 0.23 3.73
C LEU A 417 -18.48 0.43 2.24
N ARG A 418 -18.33 1.69 1.79
CA ARG A 418 -18.01 2.02 0.39
C ARG A 418 -16.54 1.79 0.01
N LEU A 419 -15.66 1.68 1.00
CA LEU A 419 -14.23 1.48 0.83
C LEU A 419 -13.79 0.01 1.04
N THR A 420 -14.66 -0.81 1.64
CA THR A 420 -14.51 -2.27 1.74
C THR A 420 -14.64 -2.93 0.37
N ARG A 421 -13.70 -3.82 0.05
CA ARG A 421 -13.62 -4.57 -1.20
C ARG A 421 -13.26 -6.02 -0.89
N PHE A 422 -13.70 -6.96 -1.73
CA PHE A 422 -13.33 -8.37 -1.60
C PHE A 422 -12.41 -8.77 -2.76
N TYR A 423 -11.21 -9.28 -2.47
CA TYR A 423 -10.25 -9.72 -3.48
C TYR A 423 -10.03 -11.22 -3.44
N ILE A 424 -9.86 -11.84 -4.61
CA ILE A 424 -9.36 -13.21 -4.71
C ILE A 424 -7.84 -13.18 -4.69
N ARG A 425 -7.26 -13.91 -3.75
CA ARG A 425 -5.82 -13.94 -3.50
C ARG A 425 -5.33 -15.38 -3.48
N SER A 426 -4.17 -15.67 -4.03
CA SER A 426 -3.62 -17.02 -3.91
C SER A 426 -2.98 -17.25 -2.54
N VAL A 427 -3.15 -18.46 -1.99
CA VAL A 427 -2.61 -18.92 -0.71
C VAL A 427 -1.09 -19.02 -0.74
N LYS A 428 -0.53 -19.44 -1.89
CA LYS A 428 0.91 -19.41 -2.17
C LYS A 428 1.21 -18.18 -3.00
N ASP A 429 2.34 -17.53 -2.75
CA ASP A 429 2.79 -16.46 -3.63
C ASP A 429 3.05 -17.03 -5.05
N THR A 430 2.17 -16.69 -5.99
CA THR A 430 2.27 -17.11 -7.40
C THR A 430 3.50 -16.52 -8.11
N CYS A 431 4.28 -15.67 -7.45
CA CYS A 431 5.59 -15.27 -7.96
C CYS A 431 6.71 -16.25 -7.58
N GLY A 432 6.46 -17.19 -6.65
CA GLY A 432 7.45 -18.19 -6.22
C GLY A 432 8.60 -17.61 -5.35
N HIS A 433 8.46 -16.37 -4.90
CA HIS A 433 9.59 -15.58 -4.38
C HIS A 433 9.63 -15.45 -2.85
N GLY A 434 8.50 -15.66 -2.18
CA GLY A 434 8.41 -15.60 -0.72
C GLY A 434 8.57 -14.20 -0.13
N ILE A 435 8.47 -14.14 1.19
CA ILE A 435 8.57 -12.92 2.01
C ILE A 435 9.95 -12.91 2.66
N SER A 436 10.80 -11.96 2.25
CA SER A 436 12.12 -11.72 2.82
C SER A 436 12.01 -10.92 4.13
N LEU A 437 12.40 -11.54 5.24
CA LEU A 437 12.47 -10.95 6.57
C LEU A 437 13.95 -10.68 6.91
N PHE A 438 14.31 -9.39 6.99
CA PHE A 438 15.62 -8.94 7.45
C PHE A 438 15.70 -9.03 8.97
N VAL A 439 16.73 -9.70 9.47
CA VAL A 439 17.04 -9.82 10.89
C VAL A 439 18.44 -9.25 11.15
N GLY A 440 18.57 -8.34 12.10
CA GLY A 440 19.83 -7.67 12.45
C GLY A 440 19.99 -7.41 13.94
N ASN A 441 21.01 -6.63 14.30
CA ASN A 441 21.49 -6.45 15.68
C ASN A 441 22.01 -7.74 16.36
N LEU A 442 22.36 -8.77 15.58
CA LEU A 442 23.00 -9.97 16.12
C LEU A 442 24.52 -9.76 16.24
N LYS A 443 25.20 -10.70 16.90
CA LYS A 443 26.66 -10.71 16.99
C LYS A 443 27.31 -10.99 15.64
N LYS A 444 28.37 -10.24 15.33
CA LYS A 444 29.14 -10.34 14.08
C LYS A 444 29.98 -11.61 14.03
N GLY A 445 30.31 -12.07 12.82
CA GLY A 445 31.27 -13.15 12.58
C GLY A 445 30.87 -14.54 13.07
N LEU A 446 29.59 -14.76 13.44
CA LEU A 446 29.11 -16.08 13.81
C LEU A 446 28.94 -16.98 12.57
N SER A 447 29.13 -18.29 12.71
CA SER A 447 28.83 -19.23 11.63
C SER A 447 27.32 -19.32 11.38
N GLN A 448 26.91 -19.70 10.16
CA GLN A 448 25.50 -19.89 9.81
C GLN A 448 24.75 -20.71 10.88
N ARG A 449 25.29 -21.86 11.28
CA ARG A 449 24.68 -22.74 12.29
C ARG A 449 24.42 -22.05 13.64
N LEU A 450 25.26 -21.09 14.04
CA LEU A 450 25.03 -20.32 15.27
C LEU A 450 23.90 -19.31 15.09
N TYR A 451 23.80 -18.63 13.94
CA TYR A 451 22.62 -17.81 13.64
C TYR A 451 21.33 -18.66 13.59
N GLU A 452 21.37 -19.86 13.00
CA GLU A 452 20.21 -20.76 12.98
C GLU A 452 19.77 -21.16 14.40
N ILE A 453 20.70 -21.49 15.29
CA ILE A 453 20.40 -21.78 16.70
C ILE A 453 19.80 -20.55 17.38
N ILE A 454 20.40 -19.37 17.20
CA ILE A 454 19.91 -18.11 17.78
C ILE A 454 18.48 -17.83 17.34
N LEU A 455 18.16 -17.97 16.05
CA LEU A 455 16.81 -17.72 15.55
C LEU A 455 15.81 -18.79 16.00
N LEU A 456 16.18 -20.07 15.98
CA LEU A 456 15.30 -21.17 16.42
C LEU A 456 14.92 -21.06 17.90
N GLU A 457 15.83 -20.57 18.75
CA GLU A 457 15.57 -20.34 20.17
C GLU A 457 14.48 -19.26 20.40
N ARG A 458 14.39 -18.23 19.54
CA ARG A 458 13.37 -17.15 19.65
C ARG A 458 12.08 -17.46 18.88
N LEU A 459 12.18 -18.13 17.74
CA LEU A 459 11.03 -18.43 16.86
C LEU A 459 10.29 -19.73 17.24
N GLY A 460 11.02 -20.71 17.78
CA GLY A 460 10.57 -22.10 17.91
C GLY A 460 10.56 -22.84 16.57
N TYR A 461 10.63 -24.18 16.64
CA TYR A 461 10.67 -25.05 15.46
C TYR A 461 9.43 -24.91 14.55
N GLN A 462 8.27 -24.57 15.11
CA GLN A 462 7.02 -24.35 14.40
C GLN A 462 7.08 -23.17 13.40
N ASN A 463 7.82 -22.12 13.74
CA ASN A 463 7.99 -20.90 12.95
C ASN A 463 9.33 -20.84 12.21
N LYS A 464 10.00 -21.98 12.03
CA LYS A 464 11.22 -22.06 11.19
C LYS A 464 10.93 -21.54 9.77
N TRP A 465 11.84 -20.71 9.27
CA TRP A 465 11.87 -20.19 7.90
C TRP A 465 12.12 -21.31 6.87
N ASP A 466 11.79 -21.06 5.60
CA ASP A 466 11.98 -22.02 4.52
C ASP A 466 13.45 -22.12 4.10
N TYR A 467 14.12 -20.97 3.89
CA TYR A 467 15.57 -20.89 3.62
C TYR A 467 16.17 -19.55 4.07
N ILE A 468 17.50 -19.50 4.19
CA ILE A 468 18.26 -18.26 4.40
C ILE A 468 18.71 -17.76 3.03
N GLU A 469 18.43 -16.50 2.74
CA GLU A 469 18.71 -15.87 1.44
C GLU A 469 20.10 -15.24 1.37
N VAL A 470 20.59 -14.62 2.46
CA VAL A 470 21.95 -14.09 2.59
C VAL A 470 22.32 -13.88 4.06
N ILE A 471 23.61 -13.96 4.41
CA ILE A 471 24.14 -13.65 5.73
C ILE A 471 25.25 -12.60 5.59
N TYR A 472 25.07 -11.46 6.25
CA TYR A 472 26.04 -10.36 6.33
C TYR A 472 26.87 -10.51 7.60
N TYR A 473 27.87 -11.40 7.55
CA TYR A 473 28.71 -11.77 8.70
C TYR A 473 29.35 -10.57 9.42
N ASP A 474 29.87 -9.60 8.67
CA ASP A 474 30.52 -8.38 9.19
C ASP A 474 29.56 -7.44 9.92
N PHE A 475 28.25 -7.64 9.75
CA PHE A 475 27.19 -6.78 10.30
C PHE A 475 26.25 -7.51 11.27
N GLY A 476 26.44 -8.82 11.50
CA GLY A 476 25.57 -9.59 12.40
C GLY A 476 24.11 -9.53 11.96
N SER A 477 23.88 -9.66 10.66
CA SER A 477 22.55 -9.53 10.03
C SER A 477 22.36 -10.59 8.96
N LEU A 478 21.12 -10.99 8.69
CA LEU A 478 20.77 -11.97 7.67
C LEU A 478 19.36 -11.74 7.14
N VAL A 479 19.04 -12.32 5.99
CA VAL A 479 17.69 -12.33 5.41
C VAL A 479 17.19 -13.77 5.34
N ILE A 480 16.04 -14.03 5.93
CA ILE A 480 15.36 -15.33 5.93
C ILE A 480 14.06 -15.23 5.16
N VAL A 481 13.66 -16.29 4.45
CA VAL A 481 12.49 -16.26 3.55
C VAL A 481 11.40 -17.20 4.04
N TYR A 482 10.16 -16.70 3.98
CA TYR A 482 8.93 -17.44 4.25
C TYR A 482 8.02 -17.48 3.02
N THR A 483 7.62 -18.68 2.61
CA THR A 483 6.64 -18.92 1.53
C THR A 483 5.19 -18.69 2.00
N ASN A 484 4.94 -18.76 3.31
CA ASN A 484 3.65 -18.54 3.95
C ASN A 484 3.65 -17.22 4.73
N ALA A 485 2.66 -16.36 4.45
CA ALA A 485 2.54 -15.04 5.06
C ALA A 485 2.22 -15.06 6.57
N GLU A 486 1.38 -15.97 7.03
CA GLU A 486 1.01 -16.08 8.45
C GLU A 486 2.21 -16.47 9.31
N LYS A 487 3.07 -17.37 8.80
CA LYS A 487 4.35 -17.71 9.44
C LYS A 487 5.32 -16.53 9.48
N ALA A 488 5.39 -15.75 8.40
CA ALA A 488 6.22 -14.54 8.34
C ALA A 488 5.76 -13.50 9.37
N ASP A 489 4.43 -13.34 9.53
CA ASP A 489 3.82 -12.38 10.45
C ASP A 489 4.05 -12.77 11.92
N GLU A 490 3.93 -14.06 12.25
CA GLU A 490 4.27 -14.59 13.57
C GLU A 490 5.77 -14.44 13.85
N ALA A 491 6.63 -14.83 12.91
CA ALA A 491 8.08 -14.71 13.06
C ALA A 491 8.54 -13.26 13.24
N TYR A 492 7.97 -12.32 12.48
CA TYR A 492 8.20 -10.89 12.65
C TYR A 492 7.83 -10.41 14.07
N ARG A 493 6.64 -10.77 14.56
CA ARG A 493 6.17 -10.38 15.90
C ARG A 493 7.06 -10.95 17.02
N LEU A 494 7.43 -12.23 16.92
CA LEU A 494 8.31 -12.88 17.89
C LEU A 494 9.70 -12.22 17.92
N LEU A 495 10.31 -12.00 16.76
CA LEU A 495 11.64 -11.38 16.68
C LEU A 495 11.64 -9.92 17.16
N LYS A 496 10.64 -9.12 16.75
CA LYS A 496 10.50 -7.71 17.17
C LYS A 496 10.37 -7.53 18.69
N ASN A 497 9.72 -8.49 19.35
CA ASN A 497 9.53 -8.49 20.80
C ASN A 497 10.66 -9.19 21.56
N SER A 498 11.72 -9.63 20.88
CA SER A 498 12.83 -10.38 21.47
C SER A 498 14.14 -9.58 21.54
N THR A 499 15.01 -9.99 22.46
CA THR A 499 16.34 -9.42 22.65
C THR A 499 17.44 -10.46 22.46
N PHE A 500 18.64 -9.96 22.15
CA PHE A 500 19.87 -10.72 22.05
C PHE A 500 21.02 -9.88 22.63
N GLU A 501 21.81 -10.44 23.56
CA GLU A 501 22.86 -9.72 24.31
C GLU A 501 22.34 -8.34 24.84
N ASP A 502 21.17 -8.36 25.49
CA ASP A 502 20.42 -7.20 26.04
C ASP A 502 20.04 -6.10 25.04
N ARG A 503 20.15 -6.36 23.74
CA ARG A 503 19.74 -5.44 22.66
C ARG A 503 18.49 -5.96 21.95
N PRO A 504 17.56 -5.08 21.52
CA PRO A 504 16.42 -5.51 20.72
C PRO A 504 16.88 -6.06 19.37
N ILE A 505 16.37 -7.25 19.00
CA ILE A 505 16.59 -7.80 17.67
C ILE A 505 15.87 -6.89 16.66
N LEU A 506 16.60 -6.47 15.63
CA LEU A 506 16.01 -5.74 14.53
C LEU A 506 15.31 -6.73 13.59
N ALA A 507 14.01 -6.57 13.38
CA ALA A 507 13.23 -7.34 12.42
C ALA A 507 12.49 -6.39 11.46
N MET A 508 12.62 -6.60 10.15
CA MET A 508 11.94 -5.80 9.11
C MET A 508 11.54 -6.64 7.91
N ILE A 509 10.34 -6.43 7.39
CA ILE A 509 9.91 -7.03 6.12
C ILE A 509 10.46 -6.18 4.97
N LEU A 510 11.12 -6.81 4.01
CA LEU A 510 11.72 -6.13 2.87
C LEU A 510 10.80 -6.17 1.62
N PRO A 511 10.58 -5.05 0.92
CA PRO A 511 9.95 -5.05 -0.39
C PRO A 511 10.88 -5.70 -1.42
N ARG A 512 10.31 -6.41 -2.40
CA ARG A 512 11.05 -7.01 -3.50
C ARG A 512 10.91 -6.17 -4.75
N ILE A 513 12.03 -5.68 -5.29
CA ILE A 513 12.05 -4.94 -6.55
C ILE A 513 12.14 -5.95 -7.71
N GLN A 514 11.33 -5.75 -8.76
CA GLN A 514 11.35 -6.53 -10.00
C GLN A 514 12.13 -5.74 -11.08
N PRO A 515 13.36 -6.14 -11.45
CA PRO A 515 14.15 -5.43 -12.46
C PRO A 515 13.45 -5.36 -13.83
N GLU A 516 12.61 -6.34 -14.16
CA GLU A 516 11.90 -6.48 -15.44
C GLU A 516 10.75 -5.47 -15.59
N ARG A 517 10.35 -4.82 -14.49
CA ARG A 517 9.26 -3.82 -14.43
C ARG A 517 9.78 -2.39 -14.33
N VAL A 518 11.10 -2.19 -14.26
CA VAL A 518 11.72 -0.85 -14.30
C VAL A 518 11.78 -0.39 -15.76
N LEU A 519 11.36 0.86 -16.01
CA LEU A 519 11.35 1.43 -17.36
C LEU A 519 12.76 1.50 -17.96
N GLU A 520 12.88 1.24 -19.26
CA GLU A 520 14.15 1.37 -19.98
C GLU A 520 14.68 2.81 -19.93
N GLY A 521 15.98 2.94 -19.63
CA GLY A 521 16.66 4.23 -19.47
C GLY A 521 16.62 4.81 -18.06
N THR A 522 15.64 4.46 -17.22
CA THR A 522 15.56 4.92 -15.82
C THR A 522 16.67 4.30 -14.96
N GLN A 523 17.20 5.07 -14.02
CA GLN A 523 18.16 4.63 -12.99
C GLN A 523 17.58 4.97 -11.61
N PRO A 524 16.77 4.08 -11.01
CA PRO A 524 16.09 4.36 -9.74
C PRO A 524 17.06 4.87 -8.67
N LEU A 525 16.67 5.91 -7.94
CA LEU A 525 17.46 6.43 -6.83
C LEU A 525 17.15 5.65 -5.54
N LEU A 526 18.19 5.25 -4.83
CA LEU A 526 18.14 4.74 -3.47
C LEU A 526 18.59 5.85 -2.52
N VAL A 527 17.68 6.35 -1.69
CA VAL A 527 17.94 7.44 -0.75
C VAL A 527 18.08 6.89 0.66
N PHE A 528 19.21 7.18 1.28
CA PHE A 528 19.47 6.93 2.70
C PHE A 528 19.40 8.24 3.48
N VAL A 529 18.61 8.29 4.55
CA VAL A 529 18.52 9.47 5.41
C VAL A 529 18.86 9.11 6.85
N ASN A 530 19.86 9.77 7.42
CA ASN A 530 20.12 9.75 8.86
C ASN A 530 19.24 10.81 9.55
N VAL A 531 18.11 10.39 10.13
CA VAL A 531 17.13 11.31 10.75
C VAL A 531 17.66 12.05 11.98
N LYS A 532 18.75 11.56 12.61
CA LYS A 532 19.39 12.21 13.77
C LYS A 532 20.39 13.30 13.37
N SER A 533 20.81 13.35 12.11
CA SER A 533 21.68 14.40 11.60
C SER A 533 20.94 15.74 11.41
N GLY A 534 21.69 16.84 11.51
CA GLY A 534 21.19 18.18 11.16
C GLY A 534 20.19 18.78 12.15
N GLY A 535 20.19 18.39 13.42
CA GLY A 535 19.26 18.96 14.41
C GLY A 535 17.79 18.70 14.05
N CYS A 536 17.47 17.44 13.72
CA CYS A 536 16.17 16.96 13.24
C CYS A 536 15.78 17.35 11.80
N GLN A 537 16.59 18.11 11.05
CA GLN A 537 16.36 18.34 9.60
C GLN A 537 16.20 17.05 8.79
N GLY A 538 16.87 15.97 9.18
CA GLY A 538 16.72 14.66 8.52
C GLY A 538 15.29 14.09 8.58
N LEU A 539 14.48 14.47 9.58
CA LEU A 539 13.09 14.02 9.70
C LEU A 539 12.17 14.75 8.69
N GLU A 540 12.35 16.06 8.52
CA GLU A 540 11.62 16.83 7.50
C GLU A 540 12.01 16.38 6.09
N LEU A 541 13.30 16.12 5.87
CA LEU A 541 13.84 15.67 4.59
C LEU A 541 13.32 14.28 4.20
N ILE A 542 13.36 13.28 5.10
CA ILE A 542 12.86 11.94 4.78
C ILE A 542 11.36 11.95 4.47
N THR A 543 10.58 12.76 5.19
CA THR A 543 9.16 12.99 4.90
C THR A 543 8.97 13.63 3.53
N SER A 544 9.81 14.58 3.15
CA SER A 544 9.72 15.28 1.86
C SER A 544 10.09 14.36 0.69
N PHE A 545 11.16 13.58 0.81
CA PHE A 545 11.53 12.60 -0.23
C PHE A 545 10.50 11.48 -0.36
N ARG A 546 9.88 11.01 0.73
CA ARG A 546 8.76 10.04 0.67
C ARG A 546 7.46 10.60 0.07
N LYS A 547 7.35 11.94 -0.09
CA LYS A 547 6.26 12.61 -0.82
C LYS A 547 6.59 12.84 -2.32
N LEU A 548 7.86 12.76 -2.71
CA LEU A 548 8.33 13.05 -4.09
C LEU A 548 8.74 11.79 -4.86
N LEU A 549 9.26 10.79 -4.16
CA LEU A 549 9.71 9.50 -4.69
C LEU A 549 8.80 8.38 -4.16
N ASN A 550 8.88 7.21 -4.79
CA ASN A 550 8.26 6.01 -4.24
C ASN A 550 8.84 5.74 -2.82
N PRO A 551 8.02 5.57 -1.76
CA PRO A 551 8.52 5.42 -0.39
C PRO A 551 9.53 4.29 -0.19
N HIS A 552 9.47 3.24 -1.02
CA HIS A 552 10.43 2.12 -1.01
C HIS A 552 11.80 2.46 -1.65
N GLN A 553 12.00 3.69 -2.11
CA GLN A 553 13.30 4.27 -2.44
C GLN A 553 13.98 4.93 -1.23
N VAL A 554 13.24 5.25 -0.16
CA VAL A 554 13.69 6.19 0.88
C VAL A 554 13.77 5.50 2.25
N PHE A 555 14.98 5.11 2.63
CA PHE A 555 15.28 4.34 3.83
C PHE A 555 15.76 5.24 4.97
N ASN A 556 15.17 5.03 6.15
CA ASN A 556 15.66 5.64 7.39
C ASN A 556 16.81 4.79 7.94
N LEU A 557 18.00 5.37 8.05
CA LEU A 557 19.18 4.65 8.55
C LEU A 557 19.10 4.24 10.02
N GLU A 558 18.23 4.87 10.82
CA GLU A 558 17.96 4.42 12.19
C GLU A 558 17.25 3.05 12.23
N TYR A 559 16.39 2.77 11.24
CA TYR A 559 15.65 1.51 11.15
C TYR A 559 16.33 0.58 10.13
N GLY A 560 17.41 -0.06 10.60
CA GLY A 560 18.10 -1.13 9.87
C GLY A 560 19.13 -0.71 8.82
N GLY A 561 19.53 0.56 8.82
CA GLY A 561 20.74 1.02 8.16
C GLY A 561 20.77 0.81 6.63
N PRO A 562 21.96 0.95 6.02
CA PRO A 562 22.10 0.91 4.57
C PRO A 562 21.83 -0.49 3.97
N LEU A 563 22.17 -1.56 4.71
CA LEU A 563 22.05 -2.94 4.23
C LEU A 563 20.65 -3.30 3.74
N SER A 564 19.62 -2.84 4.45
CA SER A 564 18.23 -3.14 4.08
C SER A 564 17.87 -2.61 2.69
N GLY A 565 18.20 -1.34 2.40
CA GLY A 565 17.98 -0.73 1.09
C GLY A 565 18.89 -1.29 0.00
N LEU A 566 20.18 -1.49 0.31
CA LEU A 566 21.14 -2.11 -0.62
C LEU A 566 20.68 -3.52 -1.04
N HIS A 567 20.21 -4.32 -0.09
CA HIS A 567 19.67 -5.66 -0.36
C HIS A 567 18.44 -5.62 -1.28
N CYS A 568 17.51 -4.68 -1.06
CA CYS A 568 16.33 -4.51 -1.93
C CYS A 568 16.72 -4.13 -3.37
N PHE A 569 17.77 -3.33 -3.55
CA PHE A 569 18.23 -2.82 -4.85
C PHE A 569 19.26 -3.72 -5.56
N ARG A 570 19.86 -4.71 -4.88
CA ARG A 570 20.99 -5.51 -5.40
C ARG A 570 20.77 -6.18 -6.76
N HIS A 571 19.52 -6.48 -7.13
CA HIS A 571 19.18 -7.11 -8.41
C HIS A 571 19.04 -6.12 -9.59
N LEU A 572 19.08 -4.82 -9.32
CA LEU A 572 19.05 -3.79 -10.36
C LEU A 572 20.43 -3.62 -11.01
N LYS A 573 20.50 -3.74 -12.33
CA LYS A 573 21.74 -3.56 -13.10
C LYS A 573 22.25 -2.11 -13.10
N ARG A 574 21.38 -1.13 -12.87
CA ARG A 574 21.68 0.31 -12.84
C ARG A 574 20.76 1.00 -11.85
N PHE A 575 21.34 1.66 -10.84
CA PHE A 575 20.63 2.52 -9.88
C PHE A 575 21.62 3.57 -9.35
N LYS A 576 21.12 4.61 -8.68
CA LYS A 576 21.94 5.65 -8.04
C LYS A 576 21.74 5.62 -6.52
N ILE A 577 22.68 6.13 -5.74
CA ILE A 577 22.54 6.29 -4.29
C ILE A 577 22.65 7.78 -3.92
N LEU A 578 21.78 8.25 -3.03
CA LEU A 578 21.91 9.54 -2.32
C LEU A 578 22.02 9.26 -0.82
N VAL A 579 23.13 9.66 -0.20
CA VAL A 579 23.33 9.54 1.26
C VAL A 579 23.17 10.90 1.92
N CYS A 580 22.17 11.04 2.77
CA CYS A 580 21.87 12.26 3.51
C CYS A 580 22.39 12.11 4.95
N GLY A 581 23.52 12.75 5.24
CA GLY A 581 24.27 12.56 6.49
C GLY A 581 25.63 13.23 6.46
N GLY A 582 26.42 13.03 7.52
CA GLY A 582 27.84 13.41 7.57
C GLY A 582 28.77 12.26 7.17
N ASP A 583 30.09 12.50 7.24
CA ASP A 583 31.15 11.62 6.76
C ASP A 583 31.04 10.19 7.31
N GLY A 584 30.73 10.02 8.60
CA GLY A 584 30.52 8.70 9.21
C GLY A 584 29.28 7.97 8.70
N THR A 585 28.25 8.69 8.23
CA THR A 585 27.06 8.11 7.59
C THR A 585 27.40 7.61 6.19
N VAL A 586 28.18 8.39 5.43
CA VAL A 586 28.66 8.02 4.09
C VAL A 586 29.61 6.81 4.17
N GLY A 587 30.57 6.84 5.10
CA GLY A 587 31.47 5.71 5.35
C GLY A 587 30.74 4.42 5.75
N TRP A 588 29.67 4.52 6.55
CA TRP A 588 28.82 3.37 6.86
C TRP A 588 28.10 2.82 5.62
N ALA A 589 27.52 3.70 4.80
CA ALA A 589 26.86 3.29 3.55
C ALA A 589 27.83 2.61 2.57
N LEU A 590 29.05 3.13 2.43
CA LEU A 590 30.12 2.54 1.61
C LEU A 590 30.55 1.15 2.14
N ALA A 591 30.83 1.02 3.43
CA ALA A 591 31.21 -0.27 4.02
C ALA A 591 30.11 -1.36 3.87
N CYS A 592 28.83 -0.96 3.89
CA CYS A 592 27.72 -1.86 3.57
C CYS A 592 27.65 -2.19 2.08
N LEU A 593 27.94 -1.23 1.19
CA LEU A 593 27.98 -1.42 -0.25
C LEU A 593 29.10 -2.40 -0.67
N ASP A 594 30.29 -2.31 -0.07
CA ASP A 594 31.41 -3.24 -0.35
C ASP A 594 31.06 -4.70 -0.03
N ASN A 595 30.20 -4.91 0.98
CA ASN A 595 29.71 -6.23 1.38
C ASN A 595 28.58 -6.74 0.46
N VAL A 596 27.58 -5.91 0.14
CA VAL A 596 26.46 -6.31 -0.73
C VAL A 596 26.89 -6.39 -2.20
N GLY A 597 27.87 -5.59 -2.61
CA GLY A 597 28.34 -5.42 -3.99
C GLY A 597 28.92 -6.68 -4.62
N GLN A 598 29.40 -7.64 -3.82
CA GLN A 598 29.95 -8.92 -4.30
C GLN A 598 28.89 -9.78 -5.01
N ASP A 599 27.66 -9.75 -4.51
CA ASP A 599 26.50 -10.49 -5.06
C ASP A 599 25.51 -9.59 -5.82
N ALA A 600 25.84 -8.32 -6.03
CA ALA A 600 24.95 -7.34 -6.65
C ALA A 600 25.12 -7.26 -8.18
N ALA A 601 24.00 -7.12 -8.90
CA ALA A 601 23.97 -6.86 -10.34
C ALA A 601 24.57 -5.48 -10.72
N CYS A 602 24.72 -4.58 -9.75
CA CYS A 602 25.45 -3.32 -9.88
C CYS A 602 26.38 -3.17 -8.66
N PRO A 603 27.69 -3.52 -8.77
CA PRO A 603 28.62 -3.46 -7.65
C PRO A 603 29.06 -2.03 -7.29
N THR A 604 29.05 -1.11 -8.27
CA THR A 604 29.53 0.27 -8.13
C THR A 604 28.49 1.30 -8.60
N PRO A 605 27.31 1.38 -7.94
CA PRO A 605 26.31 2.42 -8.24
C PRO A 605 26.88 3.82 -7.92
N PRO A 606 26.62 4.85 -8.76
CA PRO A 606 27.02 6.22 -8.46
C PRO A 606 26.39 6.71 -7.15
N MET A 607 27.21 7.30 -6.27
CA MET A 607 26.78 7.81 -4.96
C MET A 607 26.97 9.33 -4.88
N ALA A 608 25.92 10.04 -4.50
CA ALA A 608 25.93 11.46 -4.16
C ALA A 608 25.76 11.64 -2.64
N ILE A 609 26.25 12.76 -2.11
CA ILE A 609 26.16 13.11 -0.69
C ILE A 609 25.29 14.36 -0.54
N LEU A 610 24.28 14.31 0.31
CA LEU A 610 23.59 15.51 0.81
C LEU A 610 24.08 15.76 2.25
N PRO A 611 25.02 16.71 2.47
CA PRO A 611 25.66 16.87 3.76
C PRO A 611 24.67 17.33 4.85
N LEU A 612 24.44 16.51 5.87
CA LEU A 612 23.54 16.81 7.00
C LEU A 612 24.26 16.73 8.34
N GLY A 613 24.17 17.82 9.11
CA GLY A 613 24.77 17.92 10.44
C GLY A 613 26.23 18.32 10.43
N THR A 614 27.01 17.74 11.34
CA THR A 614 28.43 18.02 11.56
C THR A 614 29.31 16.90 10.97
N GLY A 615 30.54 17.25 10.57
CA GLY A 615 31.43 16.36 9.82
C GLY A 615 30.92 16.13 8.40
N ASN A 616 31.16 17.12 7.52
CA ASN A 616 30.77 17.08 6.11
C ASN A 616 32.00 17.29 5.22
N ASP A 617 33.18 16.90 5.69
CA ASP A 617 34.44 17.23 5.04
C ASP A 617 34.63 16.45 3.74
N LEU A 618 34.10 15.22 3.66
CA LEU A 618 34.03 14.45 2.42
C LEU A 618 33.13 15.15 1.39
N ALA A 619 31.99 15.71 1.82
CA ALA A 619 31.10 16.45 0.93
C ALA A 619 31.75 17.74 0.39
N ARG A 620 32.54 18.45 1.21
CA ARG A 620 33.30 19.64 0.79
C ARG A 620 34.39 19.30 -0.23
N VAL A 621 35.16 18.24 0.04
CA VAL A 621 36.24 17.75 -0.84
C VAL A 621 35.68 17.23 -2.17
N LEU A 622 34.53 16.56 -2.15
CA LEU A 622 33.83 16.10 -3.36
C LEU A 622 32.91 17.15 -4.00
N HIS A 623 32.95 18.39 -3.51
CA HIS A 623 32.20 19.54 -4.04
C HIS A 623 30.65 19.41 -4.00
N TRP A 624 30.11 18.57 -3.12
CA TRP A 624 28.66 18.48 -2.80
C TRP A 624 28.16 19.59 -1.85
N GLY A 625 29.04 20.50 -1.42
CA GLY A 625 28.70 21.67 -0.61
C GLY A 625 29.01 21.54 0.89
N PRO A 626 28.76 22.61 1.68
CA PRO A 626 29.20 22.69 3.07
C PRO A 626 28.24 22.04 4.09
N GLY A 627 26.96 21.90 3.73
CA GLY A 627 25.85 21.46 4.60
C GLY A 627 24.50 21.94 4.07
N TYR A 628 23.47 21.10 4.13
CA TYR A 628 22.09 21.46 3.83
C TYR A 628 21.52 22.37 4.93
N THR A 629 20.87 23.46 4.52
CA THR A 629 20.40 24.54 5.42
C THR A 629 18.92 24.44 5.78
N GLY A 630 18.16 23.50 5.20
CA GLY A 630 16.70 23.44 5.35
C GLY A 630 15.91 24.41 4.46
N THR A 631 16.59 25.32 3.75
CA THR A 631 15.94 26.34 2.90
C THR A 631 15.78 25.92 1.44
N GLU A 632 16.45 24.86 1.03
CA GLU A 632 16.43 24.36 -0.35
C GLU A 632 15.23 23.44 -0.56
N ASP A 633 14.50 23.62 -1.67
CA ASP A 633 13.38 22.75 -2.03
C ASP A 633 13.88 21.33 -2.36
N PRO A 634 13.41 20.27 -1.66
CA PRO A 634 13.84 18.90 -1.90
C PRO A 634 13.62 18.41 -3.34
N LEU A 635 12.65 18.96 -4.09
CA LEU A 635 12.48 18.64 -5.51
C LEU A 635 13.61 19.22 -6.38
N THR A 636 14.24 20.32 -5.95
CA THR A 636 15.40 20.92 -6.63
C THR A 636 16.68 20.13 -6.38
N ILE A 637 16.81 19.48 -5.21
CA ILE A 637 17.94 18.58 -4.88
C ILE A 637 17.88 17.26 -5.68
N LEU A 638 16.67 16.80 -6.02
CA LEU A 638 16.45 15.55 -6.76
C LEU A 638 16.56 15.70 -8.29
N ARG A 639 16.72 16.93 -8.81
CA ARG A 639 16.89 17.22 -10.24
C ARG A 639 18.36 17.28 -10.64
#